data_AF-A0A415TEW9-F1
#
_entry.id   AF-A0A415TEW9-F1
#
_cell.length_a   1.000
_cell.length_b   1.000
_cell.length_c   1.000
_cell.angle_alpha   90.00
_cell.angle_beta   90.00
_cell.angle_gamma   90.00
#
_symmetry.space_group_name_H-M   'P 1'
#
loop_
_entity.id
_entity.type
_entity.pdbx_description
1 polymer ?
#
loop_
_entity_poly.entity_id
_entity_poly.type
_entity_poly.pdbx_seq_one_letter_code
_entity_poly.pdbx_strand_id
1 'polypeptide(L)'
;MKVSDYKKGFPVTRKVCHQASVQEGGMFQHLAQAYDLIGDSGLLTESDRKQIEYTFRLYIVQELRYKQPGGANWAVSQLTGAFFCALVIQDFALVDEVLYAPSGLIDKFRTYTMPDGWWYECTVSYNLWVASEYIQVALALEPFGYSLLAEKFPVDYNLTPEYDKTWENEREDRRLLHHGHSFRIQGGIHQPYVTIKMMVDALLPFLDYRGWMFGVNDATEREVGGGSFELAYYAFRDSRYAEFIRRTPQRSDLIYGVPDLPEGNQETVKGAYADNAGVLMLRSGQKEPRERIQAVLRYGTHGGYHGHFDHTGLLSLMRYGRSFYNPEMVWYSYAPYMYNFYVQTSLSKNMVIVDLKQQEAEESHRCFFHTGEMFQAGGVETEAAWSYPAYGGLRSSMKGPRSFKEKTEREARYFPDAKNPPAFGVLSGFTEPIFQRRLMLVTDEYVVLADYDKSVDSVPHRFDLLFQIKGLRGIAAKGKKEKGHTAWLSTDSLSAAPLVTDVNHYQVEGTMKASFLTRFGKDADNRGTRIFGEPGDLYLDIYNAYPCYSRRIFEGRAPEEHGTQRMLTYQVRGDGKTLAEGKFGSWILGDGKVDVDIAGVRNLTLSTSIKSRSKGVYTLFWGEAVLLLEDGREIPLSRLACRKENVMENSFGCGKDYLGGRININGENYAWGLPADPLHTDAEAAYTFDLTGLHAVRLRTVVGGDYPLGDETERRKTLGVTAYGPSARFLTVVEPYESEGKIASVEATSADSLIVRLKDGREHRFFFSGMDAEKDKLSVIMQEWVNGKLVKKEKAK
;
A
#
# COMPACT_ATOMS: atom_id res chain seq x y z
N MET A 1 -34.41 4.84 -20.82
CA MET A 1 -35.20 3.61 -21.04
C MET A 1 -34.42 2.30 -21.10
N LYS A 2 -33.15 2.23 -21.57
CA LYS A 2 -32.43 0.93 -21.71
C LYS A 2 -32.35 0.12 -20.40
N VAL A 3 -32.16 0.78 -19.26
CA VAL A 3 -32.08 0.14 -17.94
C VAL A 3 -33.44 -0.41 -17.50
N SER A 4 -34.53 0.31 -17.77
CA SER A 4 -35.89 -0.05 -17.35
C SER A 4 -36.64 -0.93 -18.36
N ASP A 5 -35.99 -1.34 -19.47
CA ASP A 5 -36.60 -2.18 -20.51
C ASP A 5 -37.06 -3.54 -19.95
N TYR A 6 -38.35 -3.86 -20.15
CA TYR A 6 -38.97 -5.09 -19.61
C TYR A 6 -38.43 -6.40 -20.20
N LYS A 7 -37.69 -6.36 -21.31
CA LYS A 7 -37.17 -7.55 -22.01
C LYS A 7 -35.66 -7.67 -21.92
N LYS A 8 -34.96 -6.53 -21.84
CA LYS A 8 -33.49 -6.46 -21.94
C LYS A 8 -32.82 -5.71 -20.79
N GLY A 9 -33.60 -5.01 -19.97
CA GLY A 9 -33.13 -4.21 -18.86
C GLY A 9 -33.11 -4.97 -17.53
N PHE A 10 -32.91 -4.20 -16.46
CA PHE A 10 -32.86 -4.68 -15.08
C PHE A 10 -34.05 -5.57 -14.68
N PRO A 11 -35.31 -5.34 -15.12
CA PRO A 11 -36.42 -6.23 -14.80
C PRO A 11 -36.17 -7.71 -15.12
N VAL A 12 -35.35 -7.99 -16.14
CA VAL A 12 -34.97 -9.35 -16.57
C VAL A 12 -33.57 -9.70 -16.08
N THR A 13 -32.61 -8.81 -16.26
CA THR A 13 -31.18 -9.11 -16.03
C THR A 13 -30.80 -9.11 -14.54
N ARG A 14 -31.56 -8.37 -13.71
CA ARG A 14 -31.23 -8.09 -12.29
C ARG A 14 -29.82 -7.49 -12.09
N LYS A 15 -29.30 -6.87 -13.15
CA LYS A 15 -27.95 -6.33 -13.20
C LYS A 15 -27.83 -5.27 -14.31
N VAL A 16 -27.34 -4.09 -13.97
CA VAL A 16 -27.16 -2.94 -14.88
C VAL A 16 -25.71 -2.83 -15.34
N CYS A 17 -24.74 -3.07 -14.45
CA CYS A 17 -23.32 -2.97 -14.78
C CYS A 17 -22.59 -4.33 -14.70
N HIS A 18 -21.43 -4.48 -15.33
CA HIS A 18 -20.61 -5.71 -15.22
C HIS A 18 -19.77 -5.77 -13.93
N GLN A 19 -19.87 -4.75 -13.08
CA GLN A 19 -19.06 -4.61 -11.87
C GLN A 19 -19.74 -5.28 -10.66
N ALA A 20 -19.25 -4.96 -9.45
CA ALA A 20 -19.74 -5.52 -8.20
C ALA A 20 -20.99 -4.77 -7.71
N SER A 21 -21.63 -5.29 -6.65
CA SER A 21 -22.88 -4.72 -6.13
C SER A 21 -22.73 -3.29 -5.63
N VAL A 22 -21.54 -2.91 -5.16
CA VAL A 22 -21.23 -1.53 -4.75
C VAL A 22 -21.39 -0.54 -5.90
N GLN A 23 -21.06 -0.90 -7.15
CA GLN A 23 -21.27 0.00 -8.29
C GLN A 23 -22.69 -0.04 -8.83
N GLU A 24 -23.39 -1.15 -8.61
CA GLU A 24 -24.83 -1.23 -8.89
C GLU A 24 -25.59 -0.22 -8.02
N GLY A 25 -25.28 -0.12 -6.72
CA GLY A 25 -25.85 0.87 -5.80
C GLY A 25 -25.69 2.31 -6.25
N GLY A 26 -24.45 2.75 -6.49
CA GLY A 26 -24.18 4.10 -6.98
C GLY A 26 -24.83 4.40 -8.35
N MET A 27 -25.00 3.39 -9.20
CA MET A 27 -25.74 3.56 -10.46
C MET A 27 -27.22 3.87 -10.19
N PHE A 28 -27.87 3.12 -9.31
CA PHE A 28 -29.29 3.33 -8.98
C PHE A 28 -29.54 4.65 -8.24
N GLN A 29 -28.62 5.08 -7.37
CA GLN A 29 -28.64 6.41 -6.77
C GLN A 29 -28.65 7.50 -7.85
N HIS A 30 -27.72 7.46 -8.81
CA HIS A 30 -27.67 8.44 -9.88
C HIS A 30 -28.89 8.38 -10.81
N LEU A 31 -29.46 7.19 -11.07
CA LEU A 31 -30.70 7.10 -11.85
C LEU A 31 -31.88 7.73 -11.13
N ALA A 32 -32.01 7.53 -9.82
CA ALA A 32 -33.08 8.13 -9.04
C ALA A 32 -32.94 9.66 -9.00
N GLN A 33 -31.74 10.18 -8.78
CA GLN A 33 -31.45 11.61 -8.84
C GLN A 33 -31.72 12.19 -10.24
N ALA A 34 -31.31 11.50 -11.31
CA ALA A 34 -31.59 11.94 -12.67
C ALA A 34 -33.09 11.92 -13.01
N TYR A 35 -33.84 10.92 -12.50
CA TYR A 35 -35.29 10.83 -12.66
C TYR A 35 -35.99 12.01 -11.98
N ASP A 36 -35.56 12.38 -10.77
CA ASP A 36 -36.06 13.55 -10.03
C ASP A 36 -35.79 14.86 -10.80
N LEU A 37 -34.54 15.07 -11.22
CA LEU A 37 -34.11 16.30 -11.92
C LEU A 37 -34.88 16.57 -13.22
N ILE A 38 -35.28 15.53 -13.95
CA ILE A 38 -36.07 15.68 -15.18
C ILE A 38 -37.56 15.51 -14.96
N GLY A 39 -38.00 15.26 -13.71
CA GLY A 39 -39.37 14.95 -13.36
C GLY A 39 -40.36 15.95 -13.95
N ASP A 40 -40.07 17.25 -13.84
CA ASP A 40 -40.98 18.30 -14.30
C ASP A 40 -40.65 18.85 -15.70
N SER A 41 -39.75 18.19 -16.43
CA SER A 41 -39.31 18.64 -17.77
C SER A 41 -40.36 18.49 -18.87
N GLY A 42 -41.43 17.73 -18.64
CA GLY A 42 -42.41 17.35 -19.66
C GLY A 42 -41.91 16.29 -20.66
N LEU A 43 -40.68 15.78 -20.51
CA LEU A 43 -40.09 14.79 -21.41
C LEU A 43 -40.49 13.34 -21.09
N LEU A 44 -40.98 13.08 -19.88
CA LEU A 44 -41.35 11.75 -19.42
C LEU A 44 -42.86 11.52 -19.56
N THR A 45 -43.26 10.53 -20.36
CA THR A 45 -44.65 10.09 -20.43
C THR A 45 -45.07 9.31 -19.18
N GLU A 46 -46.37 9.17 -18.93
CA GLU A 46 -46.87 8.33 -17.83
C GLU A 46 -46.41 6.87 -17.96
N SER A 47 -46.28 6.37 -19.19
CA SER A 47 -45.75 5.03 -19.46
C SER A 47 -44.26 4.92 -19.07
N ASP A 48 -43.47 5.94 -19.40
CA ASP A 48 -42.04 5.98 -19.04
C ASP A 48 -41.88 5.96 -17.52
N ARG A 49 -42.68 6.76 -16.81
CA ARG A 49 -42.70 6.81 -15.33
C ARG A 49 -43.03 5.45 -14.74
N LYS A 50 -44.16 4.84 -15.13
CA LYS A 50 -44.56 3.51 -14.64
C LYS A 50 -43.47 2.47 -14.86
N GLN A 51 -42.80 2.50 -16.00
CA GLN A 51 -41.72 1.57 -16.33
C GLN A 51 -40.46 1.78 -15.49
N ILE A 52 -40.06 3.04 -15.28
CA ILE A 52 -38.90 3.41 -14.45
C ILE A 52 -39.18 3.08 -12.98
N GLU A 53 -40.33 3.49 -12.45
CA GLU A 53 -40.71 3.26 -11.05
C GLU A 53 -40.87 1.77 -10.74
N TYR A 54 -41.39 0.97 -11.68
CA TYR A 54 -41.39 -0.49 -11.54
C TYR A 54 -39.97 -1.04 -11.41
N THR A 55 -39.02 -0.53 -12.19
CA THR A 55 -37.62 -0.93 -12.11
C THR A 55 -36.99 -0.55 -10.77
N PHE A 56 -37.28 0.65 -10.26
CA PHE A 56 -36.86 1.10 -8.92
C PHE A 56 -37.44 0.20 -7.82
N ARG A 57 -38.73 -0.11 -7.84
CA ARG A 57 -39.36 -1.04 -6.88
C ARG A 57 -38.71 -2.41 -6.91
N LEU A 58 -38.40 -2.93 -8.09
CA LEU A 58 -37.71 -4.20 -8.25
C LEU A 58 -36.30 -4.19 -7.63
N TYR A 59 -35.57 -3.09 -7.77
CA TYR A 59 -34.26 -2.93 -7.16
C TYR A 59 -34.37 -2.84 -5.63
N ILE A 60 -35.26 -1.99 -5.11
CA ILE A 60 -35.51 -1.83 -3.67
C ILE A 60 -35.82 -3.18 -3.01
N VAL A 61 -36.77 -3.94 -3.58
CA VAL A 61 -37.15 -5.26 -3.05
C VAL A 61 -35.99 -6.25 -3.09
N GLN A 62 -35.16 -6.21 -4.14
CA GLN A 62 -33.99 -7.06 -4.23
C GLN A 62 -33.01 -6.75 -3.10
N GLU A 63 -32.65 -5.48 -2.91
CA GLU A 63 -31.68 -5.09 -1.90
C GLU A 63 -32.21 -5.30 -0.47
N LEU A 64 -33.50 -5.00 -0.20
CA LEU A 64 -34.12 -5.27 1.10
C LEU A 64 -34.24 -6.77 1.43
N ARG A 65 -34.37 -7.64 0.41
CA ARG A 65 -34.43 -9.09 0.58
C ARG A 65 -33.07 -9.71 0.84
N TYR A 66 -32.02 -9.19 0.20
CA TYR A 66 -30.67 -9.73 0.28
C TYR A 66 -29.74 -8.93 1.18
N LYS A 67 -30.24 -7.88 1.86
CA LYS A 67 -29.46 -7.10 2.84
C LYS A 67 -28.82 -8.06 3.83
N GLN A 68 -27.50 -8.00 3.87
CA GLN A 68 -26.75 -8.78 4.81
C GLN A 68 -26.62 -7.97 6.09
N PRO A 69 -26.62 -8.64 7.25
CA PRO A 69 -26.17 -8.02 8.47
C PRO A 69 -24.78 -7.38 8.25
N GLY A 70 -23.89 -8.07 7.52
CA GLY A 70 -22.52 -7.61 7.23
C GLY A 70 -22.45 -6.82 5.93
N GLY A 71 -21.24 -6.49 5.49
CA GLY A 71 -21.05 -5.56 4.38
C GLY A 71 -21.08 -4.15 4.91
N ALA A 72 -19.91 -3.54 4.96
CA ALA A 72 -19.73 -2.16 5.35
C ALA A 72 -20.09 -1.20 4.22
N ASN A 73 -19.09 -0.56 3.62
CA ASN A 73 -19.25 0.43 2.56
C ASN A 73 -20.05 -0.10 1.34
N TRP A 74 -19.95 -1.39 0.99
CA TRP A 74 -20.74 -2.02 -0.07
C TRP A 74 -22.25 -1.99 0.22
N ALA A 75 -22.65 -2.33 1.45
CA ALA A 75 -24.05 -2.32 1.83
C ALA A 75 -24.60 -0.89 1.90
N VAL A 76 -23.80 0.07 2.36
CA VAL A 76 -24.17 1.49 2.34
C VAL A 76 -24.49 1.95 0.91
N SER A 77 -23.65 1.62 -0.09
CA SER A 77 -23.94 1.96 -1.49
C SER A 77 -25.25 1.37 -1.99
N GLN A 78 -25.45 0.06 -1.77
CA GLN A 78 -26.64 -0.65 -2.24
C GLN A 78 -27.92 -0.06 -1.61
N LEU A 79 -27.90 0.13 -0.30
CA LEU A 79 -29.05 0.66 0.43
C LEU A 79 -29.27 2.16 0.15
N THR A 80 -28.22 2.93 -0.14
CA THR A 80 -28.38 4.33 -0.55
C THR A 80 -29.05 4.44 -1.92
N GLY A 81 -28.65 3.59 -2.88
CA GLY A 81 -29.37 3.47 -4.15
C GLY A 81 -30.85 3.10 -3.95
N ALA A 82 -31.13 2.15 -3.05
CA ALA A 82 -32.51 1.75 -2.74
C ALA A 82 -33.29 2.88 -2.05
N PHE A 83 -32.66 3.61 -1.14
CA PHE A 83 -33.23 4.77 -0.45
C PHE A 83 -33.65 5.85 -1.45
N PHE A 84 -32.75 6.28 -2.35
CA PHE A 84 -33.09 7.29 -3.36
C PHE A 84 -34.19 6.82 -4.31
N CYS A 85 -34.16 5.54 -4.69
CA CYS A 85 -35.23 4.92 -5.47
C CYS A 85 -36.59 4.95 -4.73
N ALA A 86 -36.61 4.70 -3.42
CA ALA A 86 -37.83 4.71 -2.60
C ALA A 86 -38.36 6.14 -2.40
N LEU A 87 -37.43 7.08 -2.17
CA LEU A 87 -37.76 8.48 -1.94
C LEU A 87 -38.34 9.16 -3.19
N VAL A 88 -37.75 8.94 -4.37
CA VAL A 88 -38.21 9.60 -5.60
C VAL A 88 -39.59 9.09 -6.07
N ILE A 89 -39.96 7.86 -5.71
CA ILE A 89 -41.32 7.33 -5.93
C ILE A 89 -42.26 7.64 -4.76
N GLN A 90 -41.79 8.39 -3.76
CA GLN A 90 -42.51 8.86 -2.58
C GLN A 90 -43.17 7.74 -1.76
N ASP A 91 -42.54 6.56 -1.71
CA ASP A 91 -43.00 5.43 -0.90
C ASP A 91 -42.35 5.47 0.49
N PHE A 92 -42.92 6.26 1.39
CA PHE A 92 -42.33 6.50 2.71
C PHE A 92 -42.29 5.25 3.61
N ALA A 93 -43.11 4.23 3.36
CA ALA A 93 -42.99 2.95 4.04
C ALA A 93 -41.68 2.24 3.65
N LEU A 94 -41.31 2.28 2.36
CA LEU A 94 -40.02 1.77 1.89
C LEU A 94 -38.85 2.65 2.34
N VAL A 95 -39.02 3.97 2.41
CA VAL A 95 -38.01 4.87 2.96
C VAL A 95 -37.69 4.50 4.42
N ASP A 96 -38.72 4.35 5.25
CA ASP A 96 -38.57 3.94 6.65
C ASP A 96 -37.91 2.55 6.76
N GLU A 97 -38.35 1.58 5.94
CA GLU A 97 -37.76 0.23 5.94
C GLU A 97 -36.27 0.25 5.55
N VAL A 98 -35.87 1.00 4.51
CA VAL A 98 -34.46 1.09 4.10
C VAL A 98 -33.59 1.77 5.16
N LEU A 99 -34.13 2.77 5.86
CA LEU A 99 -33.40 3.49 6.91
C LEU A 99 -33.28 2.68 8.20
N TYR A 100 -34.39 2.12 8.69
CA TYR A 100 -34.54 1.68 10.08
C TYR A 100 -34.83 0.20 10.27
N ALA A 101 -35.17 -0.56 9.22
CA ALA A 101 -35.28 -2.01 9.38
C ALA A 101 -33.93 -2.61 9.79
N PRO A 102 -33.91 -3.77 10.46
CA PRO A 102 -32.67 -4.44 10.83
C PRO A 102 -31.69 -4.54 9.64
N SER A 103 -30.44 -4.14 9.86
CA SER A 103 -29.40 -4.05 8.82
C SER A 103 -29.65 -2.98 7.73
N GLY A 104 -30.54 -2.02 7.97
CA GLY A 104 -30.77 -0.83 7.16
C GLY A 104 -29.65 0.21 7.30
N LEU A 105 -29.80 1.36 6.64
CA LEU A 105 -28.76 2.39 6.58
C LEU A 105 -28.32 2.89 7.96
N ILE A 106 -29.24 3.10 8.90
CA ILE A 106 -28.90 3.63 10.23
C ILE A 106 -28.20 2.58 11.09
N ASP A 107 -28.56 1.30 10.96
CA ASP A 107 -27.82 0.22 11.61
C ASP A 107 -26.37 0.17 11.10
N LYS A 108 -26.15 0.27 9.78
CA LYS A 108 -24.78 0.36 9.23
C LYS A 108 -24.02 1.57 9.78
N PHE A 109 -24.68 2.72 9.83
CA PHE A 109 -24.07 3.97 10.29
C PHE A 109 -23.53 3.83 11.72
N ARG A 110 -24.38 3.40 12.65
CA ARG A 110 -24.06 3.34 14.08
C ARG A 110 -23.14 2.19 14.48
N THR A 111 -23.01 1.19 13.61
CA THR A 111 -22.11 0.06 13.79
C THR A 111 -20.70 0.35 13.31
N TYR A 112 -20.56 1.00 12.15
CA TYR A 112 -19.27 1.14 11.48
C TYR A 112 -18.67 2.54 11.57
N THR A 113 -19.40 3.53 12.10
CA THR A 113 -18.84 4.83 12.47
C THR A 113 -18.34 4.75 13.91
N MET A 114 -17.05 5.01 14.10
CA MET A 114 -16.40 4.93 15.40
C MET A 114 -16.57 6.24 16.19
N PRO A 115 -16.43 6.21 17.53
CA PRO A 115 -16.56 7.37 18.42
C PRO A 115 -15.65 8.55 18.07
N ASP A 116 -14.50 8.33 17.44
CA ASP A 116 -13.62 9.41 16.95
C ASP A 116 -14.04 9.96 15.57
N GLY A 117 -15.19 9.52 15.06
CA GLY A 117 -15.82 9.94 13.81
C GLY A 117 -15.39 9.15 12.59
N TRP A 118 -14.35 8.32 12.67
CA TRP A 118 -13.87 7.58 11.51
C TRP A 118 -14.77 6.41 11.12
N TRP A 119 -14.85 6.13 9.83
CA TRP A 119 -15.37 4.86 9.31
C TRP A 119 -14.39 3.72 9.60
N TYR A 120 -14.91 2.55 10.00
CA TYR A 120 -14.11 1.44 10.54
C TYR A 120 -13.01 0.90 9.60
N GLU A 121 -13.15 1.05 8.27
CA GLU A 121 -12.13 0.61 7.30
C GLU A 121 -10.85 1.44 7.40
N CYS A 122 -10.91 2.57 8.12
CA CYS A 122 -9.80 3.47 8.36
C CYS A 122 -9.12 3.96 7.08
N THR A 123 -9.82 3.96 5.94
CA THR A 123 -9.32 4.60 4.71
C THR A 123 -9.93 5.99 4.59
N VAL A 124 -9.12 6.96 4.15
CA VAL A 124 -9.60 8.33 3.91
C VAL A 124 -10.69 8.34 2.84
N SER A 125 -10.54 7.50 1.81
CA SER A 125 -11.46 7.44 0.68
C SER A 125 -12.83 6.91 1.05
N TYR A 126 -12.90 5.81 1.80
CA TYR A 126 -14.18 5.27 2.24
C TYR A 126 -14.82 6.12 3.33
N ASN A 127 -14.03 6.75 4.22
CA ASN A 127 -14.56 7.69 5.19
C ASN A 127 -15.29 8.87 4.50
N LEU A 128 -14.65 9.52 3.53
CA LEU A 128 -15.26 10.63 2.78
C LEU A 128 -16.45 10.20 1.93
N TRP A 129 -16.35 9.04 1.27
CA TRP A 129 -17.42 8.54 0.42
C TRP A 129 -18.66 8.19 1.26
N VAL A 130 -18.51 7.41 2.33
CA VAL A 130 -19.62 7.05 3.21
C VAL A 130 -20.22 8.28 3.88
N ALA A 131 -19.40 9.24 4.33
CA ALA A 131 -19.90 10.52 4.83
C ALA A 131 -20.76 11.24 3.77
N SER A 132 -20.33 11.24 2.51
CA SER A 132 -21.08 11.85 1.41
C SER A 132 -22.43 11.17 1.18
N GLU A 133 -22.50 9.83 1.25
CA GLU A 133 -23.76 9.09 1.13
C GLU A 133 -24.75 9.51 2.23
N TYR A 134 -24.32 9.51 3.50
CA TYR A 134 -25.20 9.90 4.61
C TYR A 134 -25.60 11.38 4.59
N ILE A 135 -24.70 12.29 4.18
CA ILE A 135 -25.06 13.70 4.01
C ILE A 135 -26.11 13.86 2.91
N GLN A 136 -25.96 13.18 1.78
CA GLN A 136 -26.95 13.24 0.70
C GLN A 136 -28.30 12.63 1.11
N VAL A 137 -28.30 11.49 1.82
CA VAL A 137 -29.53 10.91 2.40
C VAL A 137 -30.21 11.92 3.32
N ALA A 138 -29.46 12.57 4.21
CA ALA A 138 -29.99 13.56 5.13
C ALA A 138 -30.57 14.78 4.39
N LEU A 139 -29.83 15.35 3.43
CA LEU A 139 -30.27 16.49 2.63
C LEU A 139 -31.51 16.18 1.79
N ALA A 140 -31.65 14.96 1.27
CA ALA A 140 -32.80 14.54 0.49
C ALA A 140 -34.09 14.45 1.34
N LEU A 141 -33.98 14.27 2.66
CA LEU A 141 -35.11 14.20 3.59
C LEU A 141 -35.55 15.57 4.11
N GLU A 142 -34.67 16.58 4.10
CA GLU A 142 -34.96 17.94 4.59
C GLU A 142 -36.21 18.57 3.96
N PRO A 143 -36.48 18.48 2.64
CA PRO A 143 -37.70 19.02 2.04
C PRO A 143 -39.00 18.41 2.57
N PHE A 144 -38.91 17.21 3.15
CA PHE A 144 -40.02 16.49 3.77
C PHE A 144 -40.12 16.75 5.28
N GLY A 145 -39.30 17.65 5.83
CA GLY A 145 -39.31 18.03 7.25
C GLY A 145 -38.62 17.01 8.16
N TYR A 146 -37.78 16.14 7.61
CA TYR A 146 -37.07 15.11 8.36
C TYR A 146 -35.55 15.33 8.30
N SER A 147 -34.93 15.71 9.43
CA SER A 147 -33.51 16.05 9.48
C SER A 147 -32.69 14.98 10.18
N LEU A 148 -31.72 14.42 9.45
CA LEU A 148 -30.71 13.52 10.01
C LEU A 148 -29.38 14.20 10.33
N LEU A 149 -29.18 15.45 9.88
CA LEU A 149 -27.89 16.15 9.98
C LEU A 149 -27.48 16.43 11.43
N ALA A 150 -28.46 16.69 12.31
CA ALA A 150 -28.24 16.97 13.73
C ALA A 150 -28.49 15.77 14.66
N GLU A 151 -28.93 14.64 14.09
CA GLU A 151 -29.34 13.46 14.86
C GLU A 151 -28.14 12.77 15.51
N LYS A 152 -28.33 12.26 16.73
CA LYS A 152 -27.33 11.51 17.48
C LYS A 152 -27.72 10.04 17.54
N PHE A 153 -26.93 9.19 16.89
CA PHE A 153 -27.18 7.76 16.86
C PHE A 153 -26.34 7.06 17.92
N PRO A 154 -26.92 6.17 18.75
CA PRO A 154 -26.15 5.44 19.75
C PRO A 154 -25.16 4.50 19.07
N VAL A 155 -23.91 4.49 19.53
CA VAL A 155 -22.90 3.53 19.05
C VAL A 155 -23.36 2.12 19.39
N ASP A 156 -23.44 1.25 18.38
CA ASP A 156 -23.92 -0.11 18.57
C ASP A 156 -23.13 -1.13 17.73
N TYR A 157 -22.05 -1.63 18.34
CA TYR A 157 -21.26 -2.71 17.78
C TYR A 157 -21.90 -4.09 17.95
N ASN A 158 -23.04 -4.19 18.64
CA ASN A 158 -23.81 -5.42 18.65
C ASN A 158 -24.55 -5.66 17.32
N LEU A 159 -24.46 -4.76 16.35
CA LEU A 159 -25.05 -5.01 15.04
C LEU A 159 -24.01 -5.35 13.98
N THR A 160 -22.72 -5.31 14.33
CA THR A 160 -21.63 -5.85 13.52
C THR A 160 -21.80 -7.36 13.44
N PRO A 161 -21.98 -7.93 12.25
CA PRO A 161 -22.21 -9.36 12.10
C PRO A 161 -21.25 -9.98 11.09
N GLU A 162 -20.22 -9.21 10.69
CA GLU A 162 -19.05 -9.76 10.01
C GLU A 162 -18.31 -10.73 10.92
N TYR A 163 -18.57 -10.69 12.23
CA TYR A 163 -18.18 -11.72 13.18
C TYR A 163 -19.31 -11.87 14.19
N ASP A 164 -19.87 -13.08 14.25
CA ASP A 164 -20.75 -13.47 15.34
C ASP A 164 -20.11 -13.02 16.66
N LYS A 165 -20.84 -12.16 17.35
CA LYS A 165 -20.59 -11.81 18.74
C LYS A 165 -20.25 -13.10 19.48
N THR A 166 -19.19 -13.03 20.27
CA THR A 166 -18.80 -14.04 21.26
C THR A 166 -18.32 -15.37 20.66
N TRP A 167 -17.04 -15.71 20.85
CA TRP A 167 -16.51 -16.97 21.41
C TRP A 167 -14.97 -17.00 21.27
N GLU A 168 -14.33 -17.93 22.01
CA GLU A 168 -12.88 -18.11 22.26
C GLU A 168 -11.93 -18.09 21.03
N ASN A 169 -12.44 -18.06 19.80
CA ASN A 169 -11.70 -18.43 18.57
C ASN A 169 -11.52 -17.32 17.51
N GLU A 170 -11.87 -16.04 17.77
CA GLU A 170 -11.70 -14.92 16.79
C GLU A 170 -10.32 -14.94 16.12
N ARG A 171 -9.28 -15.14 16.93
CA ARG A 171 -7.89 -15.22 16.48
C ARG A 171 -7.68 -16.38 15.48
N GLU A 172 -8.26 -17.53 15.74
CA GLU A 172 -8.16 -18.70 14.85
C GLU A 172 -8.95 -18.48 13.55
N ASP A 173 -10.14 -17.89 13.60
CA ASP A 173 -10.90 -17.56 12.39
C ASP A 173 -10.15 -16.56 11.51
N ARG A 174 -9.52 -15.53 12.10
CA ARG A 174 -8.66 -14.60 11.37
C ARG A 174 -7.54 -15.33 10.63
N ARG A 175 -6.88 -16.28 11.29
CA ARG A 175 -5.77 -17.08 10.74
C ARG A 175 -6.21 -18.03 9.63
N LEU A 176 -7.40 -18.62 9.77
CA LEU A 176 -7.87 -19.73 8.93
C LEU A 176 -8.85 -19.33 7.83
N LEU A 177 -9.63 -18.27 8.03
CA LEU A 177 -10.74 -17.89 7.15
C LEU A 177 -10.59 -16.48 6.57
N HIS A 178 -10.04 -15.54 7.35
CA HIS A 178 -10.00 -14.12 6.97
C HIS A 178 -8.62 -13.63 6.53
N HIS A 179 -7.70 -14.53 6.22
CA HIS A 179 -6.41 -14.17 5.63
C HIS A 179 -5.61 -13.19 6.54
N GLY A 180 -5.81 -13.29 7.85
CA GLY A 180 -5.17 -12.45 8.87
C GLY A 180 -5.93 -11.17 9.22
N HIS A 181 -6.84 -10.69 8.37
CA HIS A 181 -7.50 -9.39 8.57
C HIS A 181 -8.38 -9.40 9.83
N SER A 182 -8.30 -8.32 10.60
CA SER A 182 -9.20 -8.08 11.73
C SER A 182 -10.25 -7.05 11.38
N PHE A 183 -11.48 -7.31 11.83
CA PHE A 183 -12.63 -6.41 11.72
C PHE A 183 -13.06 -5.91 13.09
N ARG A 184 -12.29 -6.26 14.13
CA ARG A 184 -12.50 -5.77 15.48
C ARG A 184 -12.22 -4.26 15.49
N ILE A 185 -13.22 -3.49 15.89
CA ILE A 185 -13.04 -2.07 16.20
C ILE A 185 -12.27 -1.99 17.52
N GLN A 186 -11.15 -1.28 17.51
CA GLN A 186 -10.29 -1.07 18.67
C GLN A 186 -10.49 0.34 19.23
N GLY A 187 -9.93 0.57 20.43
CA GLY A 187 -10.04 1.85 21.13
C GLY A 187 -11.32 1.98 21.97
N GLY A 188 -11.28 2.88 22.94
CA GLY A 188 -12.40 3.09 23.87
C GLY A 188 -13.58 3.83 23.25
N ILE A 189 -14.78 3.57 23.78
CA ILE A 189 -15.97 4.39 23.53
C ILE A 189 -15.91 5.61 24.47
N HIS A 190 -15.31 6.70 23.99
CA HIS A 190 -15.21 7.95 24.75
C HIS A 190 -16.46 8.82 24.66
N GLN A 191 -17.35 8.53 23.71
CA GLN A 191 -18.69 9.11 23.62
C GLN A 191 -19.72 8.05 23.18
N PRO A 192 -20.96 8.09 23.70
CA PRO A 192 -21.94 7.02 23.51
C PRO A 192 -22.75 7.14 22.21
N TYR A 193 -22.48 8.15 21.37
CA TYR A 193 -23.20 8.39 20.13
C TYR A 193 -22.26 8.79 18.99
N VAL A 194 -22.73 8.72 17.75
CA VAL A 194 -22.09 9.25 16.54
C VAL A 194 -23.08 10.14 15.77
N THR A 195 -22.55 11.07 14.97
CA THR A 195 -23.33 11.96 14.10
C THR A 195 -22.71 12.01 12.71
N ILE A 196 -23.48 12.33 11.67
CA ILE A 196 -22.96 12.41 10.30
C ILE A 196 -21.82 13.43 10.20
N LYS A 197 -21.97 14.59 10.85
CA LYS A 197 -20.97 15.65 10.86
C LYS A 197 -19.60 15.19 11.38
N MET A 198 -19.60 14.26 12.34
CA MET A 198 -18.35 13.75 12.93
C MET A 198 -17.44 13.08 11.90
N MET A 199 -17.99 12.41 10.89
CA MET A 199 -17.17 11.75 9.87
C MET A 199 -16.31 12.73 9.08
N VAL A 200 -16.83 13.94 8.85
CA VAL A 200 -16.10 15.00 8.16
C VAL A 200 -15.17 15.73 9.13
N ASP A 201 -15.65 16.03 10.34
CA ASP A 201 -14.87 16.71 11.38
C ASP A 201 -13.62 15.93 11.78
N ALA A 202 -13.70 14.60 11.77
CA ALA A 202 -12.61 13.70 12.15
C ALA A 202 -11.33 13.90 11.33
N LEU A 203 -11.43 14.41 10.10
CA LEU A 203 -10.28 14.60 9.21
C LEU A 203 -9.59 15.96 9.42
N LEU A 204 -10.31 16.98 9.89
CA LEU A 204 -9.82 18.36 10.00
C LEU A 204 -8.48 18.49 10.75
N PRO A 205 -8.24 17.81 11.88
CA PRO A 205 -6.98 17.95 12.62
C PRO A 205 -5.74 17.46 11.85
N PHE A 206 -5.95 16.60 10.86
CA PHE A 206 -4.89 15.87 10.16
C PHE A 206 -4.50 16.47 8.80
N LEU A 207 -5.30 17.43 8.31
CA LEU A 207 -5.05 18.08 7.03
C LEU A 207 -3.79 18.94 7.08
N ASP A 208 -2.95 18.82 6.03
CA ASP A 208 -1.82 19.70 5.83
C ASP A 208 -2.26 21.11 5.39
N TYR A 209 -1.29 21.99 5.11
CA TYR A 209 -1.56 23.37 4.71
C TYR A 209 -2.26 23.49 3.34
N ARG A 210 -2.40 22.43 2.57
CA ARG A 210 -3.13 22.41 1.29
C ARG A 210 -4.55 21.89 1.45
N GLY A 211 -4.90 21.33 2.61
CA GLY A 211 -6.12 20.55 2.77
C GLY A 211 -5.99 19.10 2.29
N TRP A 212 -4.77 18.55 2.33
CA TRP A 212 -4.50 17.17 1.95
C TRP A 212 -4.34 16.27 3.17
N MET A 213 -4.79 15.04 3.02
CA MET A 213 -4.68 13.97 4.01
C MET A 213 -3.66 12.95 3.54
N PHE A 214 -2.90 12.38 4.48
CA PHE A 214 -2.04 11.24 4.22
C PHE A 214 -2.86 9.96 3.97
N GLY A 215 -2.27 8.99 3.24
CA GLY A 215 -2.90 7.69 3.04
C GLY A 215 -2.92 6.85 4.32
N VAL A 216 -4.04 6.18 4.58
CA VAL A 216 -4.21 5.18 5.64
C VAL A 216 -4.86 3.97 4.99
N ASN A 217 -4.33 2.76 5.25
CA ASN A 217 -4.82 1.52 4.63
C ASN A 217 -4.84 1.65 3.08
N ASP A 218 -5.85 1.15 2.39
CA ASP A 218 -6.09 1.39 0.95
C ASP A 218 -6.38 2.87 0.61
N ALA A 219 -5.37 3.72 0.77
CA ALA A 219 -5.38 5.10 0.33
C ALA A 219 -3.98 5.62 0.01
N THR A 220 -3.98 6.63 -0.84
CA THR A 220 -2.81 7.47 -1.14
C THR A 220 -3.02 8.85 -0.53
N GLU A 221 -1.99 9.71 -0.57
CA GLU A 221 -2.19 11.12 -0.25
C GLU A 221 -3.23 11.73 -1.19
N ARG A 222 -4.21 12.43 -0.63
CA ARG A 222 -5.29 13.01 -1.42
C ARG A 222 -5.79 14.33 -0.88
N GLU A 223 -6.29 15.14 -1.81
CA GLU A 223 -7.06 16.33 -1.50
C GLU A 223 -8.38 15.96 -0.81
N VAL A 224 -8.69 16.70 0.26
CA VAL A 224 -9.95 16.60 1.01
C VAL A 224 -10.82 17.84 0.81
N GLY A 225 -10.21 19.01 0.60
CA GLY A 225 -10.90 20.30 0.42
C GLY A 225 -11.87 20.40 -0.76
N GLY A 226 -11.86 19.45 -1.71
CA GLY A 226 -12.73 19.45 -2.89
C GLY A 226 -14.21 19.08 -2.61
N GLY A 227 -14.84 18.35 -3.54
CA GLY A 227 -16.29 18.10 -3.54
C GLY A 227 -16.89 17.53 -2.24
N SER A 228 -16.14 16.72 -1.49
CA SER A 228 -16.61 16.21 -0.19
C SER A 228 -16.77 17.30 0.86
N PHE A 229 -15.86 18.29 0.90
CA PHE A 229 -15.97 19.42 1.83
C PHE A 229 -16.98 20.46 1.34
N GLU A 230 -17.16 20.63 0.03
CA GLU A 230 -18.28 21.43 -0.52
C GLU A 230 -19.63 20.91 -0.03
N LEU A 231 -19.87 19.60 -0.18
CA LEU A 231 -21.08 18.94 0.32
C LEU A 231 -21.24 19.11 1.83
N ALA A 232 -20.18 18.94 2.60
CA ALA A 232 -20.22 19.14 4.05
C ALA A 232 -20.48 20.60 4.44
N TYR A 233 -19.89 21.57 3.73
CA TYR A 233 -20.12 22.98 3.97
C TYR A 233 -21.55 23.40 3.61
N TYR A 234 -22.09 22.87 2.52
CA TYR A 234 -23.50 23.06 2.16
C TYR A 234 -24.43 22.61 3.29
N ALA A 235 -24.18 21.41 3.83
CA ALA A 235 -25.00 20.79 4.85
C ALA A 235 -24.87 21.45 6.24
N PHE A 236 -23.65 21.77 6.68
CA PHE A 236 -23.39 22.17 8.08
C PHE A 236 -22.98 23.63 8.26
N ARG A 237 -22.61 24.34 7.20
CA ARG A 237 -22.14 25.74 7.21
C ARG A 237 -20.97 26.03 8.16
N ASP A 238 -20.18 25.01 8.48
CA ASP A 238 -19.01 25.13 9.34
C ASP A 238 -17.85 25.78 8.58
N SER A 239 -17.46 26.99 9.01
CA SER A 239 -16.40 27.77 8.37
C SER A 239 -15.03 27.06 8.28
N ARG A 240 -14.79 26.03 9.10
CA ARG A 240 -13.57 25.22 9.04
C ARG A 240 -13.44 24.47 7.70
N TYR A 241 -14.54 24.06 7.08
CA TYR A 241 -14.49 23.42 5.76
C TYR A 241 -14.19 24.45 4.66
N ALA A 242 -14.81 25.63 4.75
CA ALA A 242 -14.64 26.73 3.79
C ALA A 242 -13.17 27.12 3.60
N GLU A 243 -12.37 27.07 4.67
CA GLU A 243 -10.93 27.32 4.62
C GLU A 243 -10.19 26.40 3.64
N PHE A 244 -10.48 25.09 3.66
CA PHE A 244 -9.82 24.14 2.78
C PHE A 244 -10.42 24.14 1.38
N ILE A 245 -11.72 24.40 1.23
CA ILE A 245 -12.36 24.56 -0.08
C ILE A 245 -11.73 25.71 -0.87
N ARG A 246 -11.40 26.83 -0.21
CA ARG A 246 -10.70 27.96 -0.86
C ARG A 246 -9.32 27.60 -1.40
N ARG A 247 -8.67 26.60 -0.81
CA ARG A 247 -7.32 26.15 -1.20
C ARG A 247 -7.35 25.17 -2.36
N THR A 248 -8.52 24.62 -2.68
CA THR A 248 -8.70 23.72 -3.81
C THR A 248 -8.63 24.49 -5.13
N PRO A 249 -7.82 24.04 -6.10
CA PRO A 249 -7.56 24.80 -7.33
C PRO A 249 -8.78 24.87 -8.28
N GLN A 250 -9.74 23.95 -8.16
CA GLN A 250 -10.93 23.90 -9.00
C GLN A 250 -12.17 23.53 -8.21
N ARG A 251 -13.23 24.34 -8.35
CA ARG A 251 -14.55 24.09 -7.74
C ARG A 251 -15.55 23.85 -8.87
N SER A 252 -16.08 22.62 -8.94
CA SER A 252 -16.96 22.20 -10.05
C SER A 252 -18.29 21.62 -9.57
N ASP A 253 -18.60 21.71 -8.28
CA ASP A 253 -19.87 21.22 -7.76
C ASP A 253 -20.99 22.23 -8.05
N LEU A 254 -21.90 21.86 -8.95
CA LEU A 254 -23.03 22.69 -9.37
C LEU A 254 -24.28 22.50 -8.50
N ILE A 255 -24.34 21.43 -7.70
CA ILE A 255 -25.53 21.07 -6.92
C ILE A 255 -25.38 21.57 -5.49
N TYR A 256 -24.22 21.30 -4.86
CA TYR A 256 -23.95 21.63 -3.47
C TYR A 256 -22.87 22.70 -3.29
N GLY A 257 -22.24 23.17 -4.37
CA GLY A 257 -21.23 24.24 -4.28
C GLY A 257 -21.81 25.56 -3.78
N VAL A 258 -21.16 26.17 -2.77
CA VAL A 258 -21.58 27.47 -2.21
C VAL A 258 -20.66 28.57 -2.75
N PRO A 259 -21.13 29.53 -3.56
CA PRO A 259 -20.24 30.45 -4.26
C PRO A 259 -19.37 31.28 -3.30
N ASP A 260 -20.00 31.91 -2.31
CA ASP A 260 -19.35 32.78 -1.35
C ASP A 260 -18.93 32.00 -0.09
N LEU A 261 -17.62 32.02 0.20
CA LEU A 261 -17.05 31.32 1.35
C LEU A 261 -16.48 32.33 2.38
N PRO A 262 -16.83 32.23 3.67
CA PRO A 262 -16.37 33.17 4.68
C PRO A 262 -14.87 33.00 4.95
N GLU A 263 -14.13 34.09 5.13
CA GLU A 263 -12.73 34.02 5.56
C GLU A 263 -12.59 33.22 6.86
N GLY A 264 -11.55 32.40 6.93
CA GLY A 264 -11.26 31.51 8.04
C GLY A 264 -9.89 31.81 8.61
N ASN A 265 -9.71 31.49 9.88
CA ASN A 265 -8.38 31.46 10.49
C ASN A 265 -8.04 30.01 10.81
N GLN A 266 -6.91 29.53 10.32
CA GLN A 266 -6.49 28.16 10.58
C GLN A 266 -5.71 28.09 11.89
N GLU A 267 -6.25 27.36 12.86
CA GLU A 267 -5.47 26.96 14.02
C GLU A 267 -4.36 25.99 13.60
N THR A 268 -3.13 26.28 14.02
CA THR A 268 -2.00 25.39 13.76
C THR A 268 -2.07 24.21 14.72
N VAL A 269 -2.48 23.05 14.22
CA VAL A 269 -2.42 21.78 14.95
C VAL A 269 -0.97 21.28 14.96
N LYS A 270 -0.36 21.19 16.15
CA LYS A 270 0.99 20.62 16.35
C LYS A 270 0.99 19.09 16.50
N GLY A 271 -0.15 18.52 16.86
CA GLY A 271 -0.34 17.08 16.93
C GLY A 271 -1.80 16.73 17.13
N ALA A 272 -2.20 15.57 16.63
CA ALA A 272 -3.55 15.03 16.76
C ALA A 272 -3.50 13.51 16.75
N TYR A 273 -4.54 12.89 17.28
CA TYR A 273 -4.69 11.44 17.26
C TYR A 273 -6.17 11.05 17.15
N ALA A 274 -6.41 9.86 16.61
CA ALA A 274 -7.72 9.22 16.55
C ALA A 274 -7.51 7.79 17.05
N ASP A 275 -7.88 7.51 18.30
CA ASP A 275 -7.51 6.26 18.98
C ASP A 275 -8.28 5.04 18.46
N ASN A 276 -9.48 5.21 17.87
CA ASN A 276 -10.20 4.10 17.22
C ASN A 276 -9.67 3.87 15.81
N ALA A 277 -9.57 4.92 15.00
CA ALA A 277 -8.97 4.86 13.65
C ALA A 277 -7.51 4.41 13.69
N GLY A 278 -6.81 4.80 14.75
CA GLY A 278 -5.46 4.37 15.05
C GLY A 278 -4.39 5.13 14.29
N VAL A 279 -4.47 6.45 14.31
CA VAL A 279 -3.45 7.34 13.72
C VAL A 279 -3.01 8.39 14.72
N LEU A 280 -1.70 8.62 14.81
CA LEU A 280 -1.08 9.66 15.64
C LEU A 280 -0.22 10.52 14.72
N MET A 281 -0.58 11.79 14.57
CA MET A 281 0.10 12.76 13.72
C MET A 281 0.78 13.81 14.58
N LEU A 282 2.05 14.10 14.26
CA LEU A 282 2.86 15.16 14.86
C LEU A 282 3.31 16.13 13.78
N ARG A 283 3.39 17.42 14.11
CA ARG A 283 3.79 18.48 13.20
C ARG A 283 4.78 19.43 13.85
N SER A 284 5.87 19.72 13.13
CA SER A 284 6.92 20.65 13.57
C SER A 284 6.41 22.08 13.79
N GLY A 285 7.16 22.88 14.55
CA GLY A 285 6.84 24.27 14.91
C GLY A 285 7.23 25.33 13.88
N GLN A 286 7.69 24.95 12.69
CA GLN A 286 8.08 25.88 11.62
C GLN A 286 6.98 26.91 11.33
N LYS A 287 7.38 28.18 11.15
CA LYS A 287 6.43 29.29 10.92
C LYS A 287 5.68 29.11 9.61
N GLU A 288 6.43 28.93 8.52
CA GLU A 288 5.90 28.69 7.18
C GLU A 288 5.25 27.31 7.12
N PRO A 289 3.93 27.20 6.86
CA PRO A 289 3.25 25.91 6.82
C PRO A 289 3.85 24.91 5.83
N ARG A 290 4.37 25.37 4.69
CA ARG A 290 5.04 24.51 3.69
C ARG A 290 6.31 23.85 4.23
N GLU A 291 7.02 24.51 5.13
CA GLU A 291 8.27 24.02 5.74
C GLU A 291 8.03 22.98 6.83
N ARG A 292 6.80 22.85 7.33
CA ARG A 292 6.51 21.95 8.45
C ARG A 292 6.67 20.50 8.05
N ILE A 293 7.36 19.74 8.90
CA ILE A 293 7.30 18.28 8.89
C ILE A 293 5.97 17.85 9.51
N GLN A 294 5.26 16.94 8.84
CA GLN A 294 4.12 16.22 9.38
C GLN A 294 4.41 14.72 9.31
N ALA A 295 4.49 14.04 10.45
CA ALA A 295 4.80 12.61 10.51
C ALA A 295 3.70 11.85 11.25
N VAL A 296 3.43 10.62 10.83
CA VAL A 296 2.28 9.83 11.29
C VAL A 296 2.68 8.42 11.70
N LEU A 297 2.25 7.99 12.88
CA LEU A 297 2.31 6.60 13.32
C LEU A 297 0.94 5.92 13.18
N ARG A 298 0.99 4.62 12.85
CA ARG A 298 -0.16 3.73 12.74
C ARG A 298 -0.29 2.82 13.97
N TYR A 299 -1.51 2.68 14.49
CA TYR A 299 -1.94 1.77 15.57
C TYR A 299 -3.46 1.52 15.45
N GLY A 300 -4.19 1.04 16.46
CA GLY A 300 -5.66 0.96 16.52
C GLY A 300 -6.35 -0.03 15.56
N THR A 301 -7.53 0.34 15.06
CA THR A 301 -8.39 -0.57 14.27
C THR A 301 -7.74 -0.95 12.95
N HIS A 302 -7.65 -2.25 12.66
CA HIS A 302 -7.02 -2.78 11.43
C HIS A 302 -7.71 -2.27 10.15
N GLY A 303 -9.04 -2.37 10.06
CA GLY A 303 -9.82 -1.91 8.91
C GLY A 303 -10.31 -3.01 7.96
N GLY A 304 -10.47 -4.25 8.46
CA GLY A 304 -11.02 -5.36 7.68
C GLY A 304 -10.17 -5.66 6.44
N TYR A 305 -10.82 -5.97 5.31
CA TYR A 305 -10.13 -6.31 4.05
C TYR A 305 -9.30 -5.19 3.43
N HIS A 306 -9.49 -3.95 3.88
CA HIS A 306 -8.71 -2.78 3.47
C HIS A 306 -7.54 -2.49 4.41
N GLY A 307 -7.52 -3.13 5.58
CA GLY A 307 -6.48 -2.96 6.58
C GLY A 307 -5.14 -3.54 6.19
N HIS A 308 -4.07 -2.88 6.62
CA HIS A 308 -2.69 -3.33 6.44
C HIS A 308 -2.10 -3.84 7.76
N PHE A 309 -1.13 -4.75 7.68
CA PHE A 309 -0.42 -5.34 8.82
C PHE A 309 0.77 -4.46 9.24
N ASP A 310 0.48 -3.25 9.73
CA ASP A 310 1.46 -2.17 9.87
C ASP A 310 1.36 -1.37 11.17
N HIS A 311 0.84 -1.97 12.26
CA HIS A 311 0.84 -1.31 13.56
C HIS A 311 2.27 -1.03 14.01
N THR A 312 2.50 0.17 14.56
CA THR A 312 3.81 0.81 14.83
C THR A 312 4.56 1.35 13.60
N GLY A 313 3.99 1.26 12.40
CA GLY A 313 4.59 1.81 11.18
C GLY A 313 4.68 3.33 11.16
N LEU A 314 5.77 3.86 10.59
CA LEU A 314 5.82 5.25 10.11
C LEU A 314 4.98 5.31 8.83
N LEU A 315 3.71 5.67 9.00
CA LEU A 315 2.69 5.62 7.97
C LEU A 315 2.90 6.69 6.90
N SER A 316 3.36 7.87 7.32
CA SER A 316 3.54 9.04 6.45
C SER A 316 4.56 9.99 7.04
N LEU A 317 5.30 10.67 6.17
CA LEU A 317 6.16 11.80 6.50
C LEU A 317 6.11 12.80 5.34
N MET A 318 5.43 13.91 5.59
CA MET A 318 5.18 14.97 4.63
C MET A 318 6.01 16.22 4.96
N ARG A 319 6.57 16.86 3.94
CA ARG A 319 7.16 18.21 3.99
C ARG A 319 7.10 18.81 2.58
N TYR A 320 6.99 20.13 2.44
CA TYR A 320 6.95 20.80 1.13
C TYR A 320 5.81 20.32 0.21
N GLY A 321 4.70 19.86 0.80
CA GLY A 321 3.58 19.27 0.04
C GLY A 321 3.92 17.93 -0.63
N ARG A 322 4.92 17.20 -0.14
CA ARG A 322 5.37 15.90 -0.69
C ARG A 322 5.52 14.88 0.43
N SER A 323 5.20 13.62 0.14
CA SER A 323 5.38 12.48 1.06
C SER A 323 6.28 11.44 0.41
N PHE A 324 7.24 10.88 1.15
CA PHE A 324 8.09 9.82 0.59
C PHE A 324 7.37 8.48 0.48
N TYR A 325 6.24 8.29 1.18
CA TYR A 325 5.55 7.01 1.32
C TYR A 325 4.06 7.14 1.59
N ASN A 326 3.28 6.22 1.00
CA ASN A 326 1.92 5.87 1.40
C ASN A 326 1.72 4.33 1.36
N PRO A 327 0.66 3.79 1.97
CA PRO A 327 0.46 2.34 2.01
C PRO A 327 0.24 1.68 0.64
N GLU A 328 -0.37 2.39 -0.33
CA GLU A 328 -0.61 1.92 -1.69
C GLU A 328 0.54 2.25 -2.67
N MET A 329 1.69 2.69 -2.16
CA MET A 329 2.73 3.26 -3.02
C MET A 329 3.24 2.24 -4.05
N VAL A 330 3.11 0.94 -3.74
CA VAL A 330 3.08 -0.16 -4.69
C VAL A 330 1.68 -0.77 -4.67
N TRP A 331 0.98 -0.79 -5.80
CA TRP A 331 -0.41 -1.24 -5.88
C TRP A 331 -0.65 -2.25 -7.01
N TYR A 332 -1.34 -3.35 -6.67
CA TYR A 332 -1.67 -4.43 -7.61
C TYR A 332 -3.18 -4.59 -7.85
N SER A 333 -4.01 -3.70 -7.31
CA SER A 333 -5.47 -3.90 -7.20
C SER A 333 -5.82 -5.13 -6.36
N TYR A 334 -7.12 -5.32 -6.09
CA TYR A 334 -7.61 -6.37 -5.19
C TYR A 334 -7.47 -7.80 -5.71
N ALA A 335 -7.46 -7.96 -7.03
CA ALA A 335 -7.56 -9.28 -7.62
C ALA A 335 -6.26 -10.10 -7.51
N PRO A 336 -5.05 -9.58 -7.78
CA PRO A 336 -3.83 -10.38 -7.75
C PRO A 336 -3.45 -10.92 -6.37
N TYR A 337 -2.70 -12.03 -6.31
CA TYR A 337 -2.20 -12.54 -5.02
C TYR A 337 -1.34 -11.50 -4.28
N MET A 338 -0.65 -10.63 -5.04
CA MET A 338 0.22 -9.57 -4.54
C MET A 338 -0.47 -8.61 -3.56
N TYR A 339 -1.79 -8.42 -3.65
CA TYR A 339 -2.53 -7.52 -2.76
C TYR A 339 -2.33 -7.90 -1.29
N ASN A 340 -2.81 -9.07 -0.90
CA ASN A 340 -2.66 -9.53 0.47
C ASN A 340 -1.30 -10.19 0.75
N PHE A 341 -0.65 -10.77 -0.26
CA PHE A 341 0.62 -11.47 -0.08
C PHE A 341 1.85 -10.55 -0.07
N TYR A 342 1.72 -9.27 -0.46
CA TYR A 342 2.82 -8.30 -0.40
C TYR A 342 2.35 -6.91 0.04
N VAL A 343 1.38 -6.30 -0.66
CA VAL A 343 0.97 -4.89 -0.45
C VAL A 343 0.49 -4.65 0.98
N GLN A 344 -0.31 -5.54 1.56
CA GLN A 344 -0.81 -5.37 2.92
C GLN A 344 0.19 -5.78 4.01
N THR A 345 1.22 -6.56 3.66
CA THR A 345 2.14 -7.18 4.63
C THR A 345 3.13 -6.19 5.24
N SER A 346 3.61 -6.47 6.46
CA SER A 346 4.61 -5.67 7.18
C SER A 346 5.93 -5.47 6.42
N LEU A 347 6.28 -6.41 5.53
CA LEU A 347 7.49 -6.32 4.70
C LEU A 347 7.51 -5.09 3.78
N SER A 348 6.33 -4.58 3.39
CA SER A 348 6.19 -3.40 2.52
C SER A 348 6.03 -2.09 3.29
N LYS A 349 6.34 -2.09 4.60
CA LYS A 349 6.08 -0.98 5.53
C LYS A 349 7.36 -0.40 6.12
N ASN A 350 7.26 0.79 6.71
CA ASN A 350 8.36 1.46 7.40
C ASN A 350 8.30 1.16 8.90
N MET A 351 8.66 -0.06 9.30
CA MET A 351 8.56 -0.55 10.68
C MET A 351 9.69 -1.55 10.99
N VAL A 352 9.79 -1.98 12.26
CA VAL A 352 10.59 -3.17 12.60
C VAL A 352 9.73 -4.40 12.32
N ILE A 353 10.29 -5.35 11.59
CA ILE A 353 9.66 -6.65 11.33
C ILE A 353 10.46 -7.79 11.93
N VAL A 354 9.78 -8.90 12.22
CA VAL A 354 10.35 -10.09 12.85
C VAL A 354 10.40 -11.23 11.85
N ASP A 355 11.55 -11.90 11.70
CA ASP A 355 11.76 -13.10 10.89
C ASP A 355 11.28 -13.01 9.42
N LEU A 356 11.25 -11.81 8.84
CA LEU A 356 10.67 -11.57 7.51
C LEU A 356 9.21 -12.03 7.37
N LYS A 357 8.47 -11.99 8.49
CA LYS A 357 7.05 -12.34 8.62
C LYS A 357 6.19 -11.08 8.65
N GLN A 358 4.87 -11.26 8.66
CA GLN A 358 3.89 -10.20 8.92
C GLN A 358 3.43 -10.24 10.38
N GLN A 359 3.12 -9.07 10.90
CA GLN A 359 2.53 -8.87 12.22
C GLN A 359 1.06 -9.32 12.20
N GLU A 360 0.58 -9.99 13.26
CA GLU A 360 -0.86 -10.19 13.44
C GLU A 360 -1.58 -8.88 13.78
N ALA A 361 -2.82 -8.76 13.31
CA ALA A 361 -3.70 -7.62 13.58
C ALA A 361 -4.27 -7.64 15.02
N GLU A 362 -3.39 -7.61 16.02
CA GLU A 362 -3.72 -7.56 17.44
C GLU A 362 -3.96 -6.13 17.94
N GLU A 363 -4.27 -6.00 19.23
CA GLU A 363 -4.49 -4.70 19.86
C GLU A 363 -3.24 -3.82 19.79
N SER A 364 -3.44 -2.55 19.47
CA SER A 364 -2.39 -1.55 19.56
C SER A 364 -2.93 -0.22 20.04
N HIS A 365 -2.15 0.48 20.85
CA HIS A 365 -2.58 1.71 21.50
C HIS A 365 -1.48 2.74 21.58
N ARG A 366 -1.90 3.99 21.69
CA ARG A 366 -1.03 5.13 21.97
C ARG A 366 -0.64 5.12 23.44
N CYS A 367 0.65 5.00 23.73
CA CYS A 367 1.21 4.99 25.08
C CYS A 367 1.87 6.33 25.47
N PHE A 368 2.07 7.25 24.51
CA PHE A 368 2.68 8.55 24.78
C PHE A 368 2.19 9.64 23.81
N PHE A 369 1.99 10.86 24.28
CA PHE A 369 1.67 12.02 23.44
C PHE A 369 2.10 13.33 24.11
N HIS A 370 2.82 14.17 23.39
CA HIS A 370 3.33 15.45 23.86
C HIS A 370 3.44 16.45 22.69
N THR A 371 3.04 17.69 22.93
CA THR A 371 3.31 18.80 22.01
C THR A 371 3.97 19.93 22.81
N GLY A 372 5.15 20.35 22.36
CA GLY A 372 5.92 21.39 23.03
C GLY A 372 6.48 22.46 22.10
N GLU A 373 7.52 23.13 22.58
CA GLU A 373 8.18 24.23 21.88
C GLU A 373 9.39 23.74 21.08
N MET A 374 10.19 22.83 21.66
CA MET A 374 11.37 22.26 21.02
C MET A 374 11.04 21.07 20.14
N PHE A 375 10.06 20.25 20.54
CA PHE A 375 9.66 19.06 19.80
C PHE A 375 8.21 18.65 20.08
N GLN A 376 7.71 17.75 19.24
CA GLN A 376 6.47 17.02 19.45
C GLN A 376 6.84 15.54 19.55
N ALA A 377 6.11 14.77 20.36
CA ALA A 377 6.42 13.35 20.55
C ALA A 377 5.16 12.50 20.70
N GLY A 378 5.25 11.26 20.23
CA GLY A 378 4.17 10.29 20.27
C GLY A 378 4.72 8.88 20.30
N GLY A 379 4.08 8.02 21.08
CA GLY A 379 4.48 6.63 21.25
C GLY A 379 3.30 5.70 21.07
N VAL A 380 3.52 4.60 20.36
CA VAL A 380 2.54 3.53 20.16
C VAL A 380 3.18 2.18 20.45
N GLU A 381 2.37 1.23 20.89
CA GLU A 381 2.82 -0.12 21.19
C GLU A 381 1.78 -1.17 20.86
N THR A 382 2.25 -2.40 20.72
CA THR A 382 1.45 -3.58 20.45
C THR A 382 2.19 -4.82 20.91
N GLU A 383 1.47 -5.89 21.18
CA GLU A 383 2.02 -7.21 21.42
C GLU A 383 1.31 -8.18 20.47
N ALA A 384 2.07 -8.71 19.51
CA ALA A 384 1.51 -9.53 18.44
C ALA A 384 2.45 -10.69 18.10
N ALA A 385 1.88 -11.85 17.78
CA ALA A 385 2.65 -12.90 17.12
C ALA A 385 2.91 -12.51 15.65
N TRP A 386 3.90 -13.16 15.05
CA TRP A 386 4.30 -12.94 13.67
C TRP A 386 4.15 -14.23 12.86
N SER A 387 3.56 -14.12 11.67
CA SER A 387 3.26 -15.27 10.80
C SER A 387 3.77 -15.05 9.39
N TYR A 388 3.89 -16.12 8.62
CA TYR A 388 3.88 -15.97 7.17
C TYR A 388 2.57 -15.32 6.70
N PRO A 389 2.59 -14.53 5.62
CA PRO A 389 1.38 -14.00 5.02
C PRO A 389 0.43 -15.12 4.60
N ALA A 390 -0.86 -14.80 4.44
CA ALA A 390 -1.85 -15.78 4.03
C ALA A 390 -1.40 -16.43 2.72
N TYR A 391 -1.07 -17.73 2.75
CA TYR A 391 -0.33 -18.37 1.66
C TYR A 391 -1.04 -18.18 0.31
N GLY A 392 -0.45 -17.46 -0.63
CA GLY A 392 -1.02 -17.14 -1.94
C GLY A 392 -2.03 -15.97 -1.98
N GLY A 393 -2.23 -15.25 -0.88
CA GLY A 393 -3.10 -14.09 -0.76
C GLY A 393 -4.58 -14.44 -0.59
N LEU A 394 -5.47 -13.54 -1.05
CA LEU A 394 -6.92 -13.67 -0.87
C LEU A 394 -7.52 -14.83 -1.67
N ARG A 395 -8.33 -15.66 -1.00
CA ARG A 395 -9.27 -16.57 -1.65
C ARG A 395 -10.48 -15.79 -2.15
N SER A 396 -10.55 -15.55 -3.45
CA SER A 396 -11.78 -15.02 -4.07
C SER A 396 -12.90 -16.07 -4.04
N SER A 397 -14.16 -15.61 -4.21
CA SER A 397 -15.42 -16.39 -4.19
C SER A 397 -15.39 -17.79 -4.85
N MET A 398 -16.45 -18.60 -4.67
CA MET A 398 -16.56 -20.00 -5.17
C MET A 398 -16.19 -20.27 -6.64
N LYS A 399 -16.04 -19.26 -7.51
CA LYS A 399 -15.60 -19.37 -8.92
C LYS A 399 -14.12 -18.99 -9.14
N GLY A 400 -13.39 -18.67 -8.08
CA GLY A 400 -11.98 -18.28 -8.09
C GLY A 400 -11.02 -19.46 -8.13
N PRO A 401 -9.71 -19.19 -8.26
CA PRO A 401 -8.69 -20.21 -8.21
C PRO A 401 -8.72 -20.95 -6.88
N ARG A 402 -8.45 -22.26 -6.92
CA ARG A 402 -8.55 -23.17 -5.78
C ARG A 402 -7.21 -23.41 -5.09
N SER A 403 -6.12 -23.01 -5.71
CA SER A 403 -4.76 -23.14 -5.17
C SER A 403 -3.91 -21.92 -5.55
N PHE A 404 -2.81 -21.73 -4.81
CA PHE A 404 -1.84 -20.68 -5.16
C PHE A 404 -1.19 -20.92 -6.52
N LYS A 405 -0.93 -22.18 -6.91
CA LYS A 405 -0.41 -22.50 -8.24
C LYS A 405 -1.35 -22.09 -9.37
N GLU A 406 -2.64 -22.38 -9.24
CA GLU A 406 -3.64 -21.94 -10.23
C GLU A 406 -3.72 -20.41 -10.30
N LYS A 407 -3.57 -19.74 -9.15
CA LYS A 407 -3.55 -18.28 -9.02
C LYS A 407 -2.37 -17.66 -9.79
N THR A 408 -1.15 -18.15 -9.58
CA THR A 408 0.08 -17.68 -10.25
C THR A 408 0.03 -17.92 -11.76
N GLU A 409 -0.49 -19.07 -12.19
CA GLU A 409 -0.69 -19.40 -13.61
C GLU A 409 -1.69 -18.47 -14.29
N ARG A 410 -2.84 -18.20 -13.66
CA ARG A 410 -3.87 -17.30 -14.20
C ARG A 410 -3.36 -15.86 -14.31
N GLU A 411 -2.52 -15.45 -13.37
CA GLU A 411 -1.98 -14.10 -13.29
C GLU A 411 -0.70 -13.91 -14.10
N ALA A 412 -0.12 -15.01 -14.62
CA ALA A 412 1.17 -15.03 -15.28
C ALA A 412 2.31 -14.43 -14.45
N ARG A 413 2.25 -14.65 -13.14
CA ARG A 413 3.22 -14.20 -12.13
C ARG A 413 3.71 -15.42 -11.36
N TYR A 414 4.87 -15.95 -11.72
CA TYR A 414 5.41 -17.14 -11.07
C TYR A 414 5.79 -16.85 -9.63
N PHE A 415 5.58 -17.85 -8.76
CA PHE A 415 6.09 -17.85 -7.41
C PHE A 415 6.63 -19.26 -7.09
N PRO A 416 7.79 -19.39 -6.41
CA PRO A 416 8.38 -20.69 -6.11
C PRO A 416 7.48 -21.57 -5.25
N ASP A 417 7.50 -22.89 -5.49
CA ASP A 417 6.76 -23.85 -4.67
C ASP A 417 7.34 -23.90 -3.25
N ALA A 418 6.47 -23.96 -2.24
CA ALA A 418 6.86 -24.24 -0.87
C ALA A 418 6.96 -25.76 -0.62
N LYS A 419 7.91 -26.19 0.22
CA LYS A 419 8.10 -27.61 0.54
C LYS A 419 6.91 -28.23 1.26
N ASN A 420 6.32 -27.49 2.21
CA ASN A 420 5.17 -27.90 3.02
C ASN A 420 4.19 -26.71 3.17
N PRO A 421 3.45 -26.36 2.11
CA PRO A 421 2.56 -25.20 2.16
C PRO A 421 1.36 -25.45 3.09
N PRO A 422 0.90 -24.43 3.83
CA PRO A 422 -0.43 -24.48 4.43
C PRO A 422 -1.51 -24.44 3.33
N ALA A 423 -2.78 -24.56 3.72
CA ALA A 423 -3.87 -24.37 2.78
C ALA A 423 -3.85 -22.96 2.16
N PHE A 424 -4.37 -22.84 0.93
CA PHE A 424 -4.46 -21.56 0.23
C PHE A 424 -5.21 -20.53 1.09
N GLY A 425 -4.63 -19.34 1.27
CA GLY A 425 -5.18 -18.23 2.05
C GLY A 425 -5.13 -18.40 3.58
N VAL A 426 -4.31 -19.33 4.09
CA VAL A 426 -4.13 -19.59 5.53
C VAL A 426 -2.75 -19.11 6.00
N LEU A 427 -2.71 -18.52 7.20
CA LEU A 427 -1.49 -18.09 7.87
C LEU A 427 -0.78 -19.29 8.51
N SER A 428 0.55 -19.24 8.64
CA SER A 428 1.34 -20.31 9.27
C SER A 428 2.64 -19.79 9.88
N GLY A 429 3.37 -20.67 10.57
CA GLY A 429 4.71 -20.37 11.07
C GLY A 429 4.73 -19.28 12.15
N PHE A 430 3.73 -19.26 13.02
CA PHE A 430 3.60 -18.25 14.08
C PHE A 430 4.81 -18.27 15.03
N THR A 431 5.28 -17.09 15.39
CA THR A 431 6.13 -16.89 16.58
C THR A 431 5.26 -16.87 17.84
N GLU A 432 5.89 -16.90 18.99
CA GLU A 432 5.31 -16.33 20.21
C GLU A 432 5.06 -14.81 20.05
N PRO A 433 4.28 -14.18 20.95
CA PRO A 433 4.07 -12.74 20.89
C PRO A 433 5.38 -11.96 21.05
N ILE A 434 5.50 -10.91 20.24
CA ILE A 434 6.60 -9.94 20.30
C ILE A 434 6.01 -8.61 20.74
N PHE A 435 6.50 -8.09 21.86
CA PHE A 435 6.21 -6.72 22.28
C PHE A 435 6.95 -5.76 21.36
N GLN A 436 6.26 -4.74 20.85
CA GLN A 436 6.81 -3.68 20.03
C GLN A 436 6.39 -2.33 20.53
N ARG A 437 7.33 -1.40 20.63
CA ARG A 437 7.11 -0.02 21.00
C ARG A 437 7.91 0.90 20.10
N ARG A 438 7.22 1.83 19.45
CA ARG A 438 7.84 2.91 18.69
C ARG A 438 7.53 4.26 19.29
N LEU A 439 8.57 5.03 19.53
CA LEU A 439 8.52 6.44 19.90
C LEU A 439 9.00 7.29 18.72
N MET A 440 8.19 8.26 18.32
CA MET A 440 8.50 9.24 17.27
C MET A 440 8.58 10.64 17.87
N LEU A 441 9.64 11.37 17.53
CA LEU A 441 9.78 12.80 17.83
C LEU A 441 9.88 13.58 16.53
N VAL A 442 9.16 14.69 16.45
CA VAL A 442 9.27 15.66 15.35
C VAL A 442 9.91 16.93 15.91
N THR A 443 11.01 17.33 15.30
CA THR A 443 11.64 18.65 15.50
C THR A 443 11.34 19.54 14.31
N ASP A 444 11.84 20.77 14.33
CA ASP A 444 11.75 21.70 13.20
C ASP A 444 12.51 21.24 11.95
N GLU A 445 13.50 20.36 12.08
CA GLU A 445 14.41 20.00 10.98
C GLU A 445 14.39 18.52 10.59
N TYR A 446 14.05 17.63 11.54
CA TYR A 446 14.12 16.18 11.34
C TYR A 446 13.20 15.42 12.32
N VAL A 447 13.01 14.13 12.04
CA VAL A 447 12.27 13.17 12.87
C VAL A 447 13.25 12.22 13.56
N VAL A 448 13.01 11.88 14.82
CA VAL A 448 13.71 10.81 15.54
C VAL A 448 12.76 9.65 15.78
N LEU A 449 13.20 8.43 15.47
CA LEU A 449 12.52 7.18 15.76
C LEU A 449 13.35 6.38 16.74
N ALA A 450 12.73 5.97 17.85
CA ALA A 450 13.28 5.03 18.80
C ALA A 450 12.38 3.79 18.84
N ASP A 451 12.96 2.64 18.54
CA ASP A 451 12.27 1.36 18.45
C ASP A 451 12.75 0.41 19.55
N TYR A 452 11.82 -0.34 20.13
CA TYR A 452 12.10 -1.47 20.99
C TYR A 452 11.18 -2.64 20.65
N ASP A 453 11.80 -3.79 20.42
CA ASP A 453 11.12 -5.03 20.08
C ASP A 453 11.66 -6.14 20.99
N LYS A 454 10.78 -6.96 21.57
CA LYS A 454 11.18 -7.99 22.53
C LYS A 454 10.29 -9.23 22.42
N SER A 455 10.92 -10.39 22.28
CA SER A 455 10.24 -11.67 22.47
C SER A 455 9.75 -11.80 23.91
N VAL A 456 8.46 -12.09 24.08
CA VAL A 456 7.86 -12.32 25.41
C VAL A 456 8.51 -13.54 26.07
N ASP A 457 8.84 -14.57 25.30
CA ASP A 457 9.48 -15.81 25.80
C ASP A 457 11.02 -15.77 25.74
N SER A 458 11.61 -14.62 25.38
CA SER A 458 13.05 -14.44 25.20
C SER A 458 13.68 -15.39 24.16
N VAL A 459 12.91 -15.80 23.16
CA VAL A 459 13.38 -16.56 22.00
C VAL A 459 14.17 -15.62 21.07
N PRO A 460 15.35 -16.02 20.56
CA PRO A 460 16.07 -15.20 19.61
C PRO A 460 15.40 -15.14 18.23
N HIS A 461 15.20 -13.92 17.72
CA HIS A 461 14.67 -13.65 16.38
C HIS A 461 15.60 -12.81 15.53
N ARG A 462 15.29 -12.73 14.24
CA ARG A 462 15.77 -11.71 13.32
C ARG A 462 14.84 -10.51 13.37
N PHE A 463 15.38 -9.33 13.63
CA PHE A 463 14.65 -8.05 13.53
C PHE A 463 15.21 -7.24 12.38
N ASP A 464 14.36 -6.74 11.49
CA ASP A 464 14.75 -5.83 10.41
C ASP A 464 13.99 -4.52 10.52
N LEU A 465 14.70 -3.41 10.77
CA LEU A 465 14.15 -2.06 10.64
C LEU A 465 14.10 -1.69 9.15
N LEU A 466 12.90 -1.55 8.60
CA LEU A 466 12.67 -1.33 7.17
C LEU A 466 12.33 0.12 6.82
N PHE A 467 12.79 0.54 5.63
CA PHE A 467 12.35 1.74 4.94
C PHE A 467 12.09 1.46 3.45
N GLN A 468 10.98 1.99 2.93
CA GLN A 468 10.53 1.83 1.55
C GLN A 468 10.60 3.17 0.81
N ILE A 469 11.73 3.45 0.15
CA ILE A 469 12.01 4.79 -0.37
C ILE A 469 12.46 4.71 -1.84
N LYS A 470 12.06 5.70 -2.64
CA LYS A 470 12.44 5.85 -4.05
C LYS A 470 13.78 6.58 -4.19
N GLY A 471 14.61 6.11 -5.13
CA GLY A 471 15.76 6.85 -5.62
C GLY A 471 16.97 6.85 -4.67
N LEU A 472 17.42 5.66 -4.27
CA LEU A 472 18.63 5.49 -3.48
C LEU A 472 19.85 6.09 -4.22
N ARG A 473 20.50 7.06 -3.61
CA ARG A 473 21.73 7.71 -4.13
C ARG A 473 23.00 7.09 -3.58
N GLY A 474 22.93 6.51 -2.38
CA GLY A 474 24.08 5.85 -1.77
C GLY A 474 23.91 5.57 -0.29
N ILE A 475 24.81 4.73 0.23
CA ILE A 475 24.91 4.38 1.65
C ILE A 475 26.34 4.63 2.11
N ALA A 476 26.49 5.39 3.19
CA ALA A 476 27.75 5.73 3.83
C ALA A 476 27.74 5.35 5.31
N ALA A 477 28.89 4.97 5.86
CA ALA A 477 29.09 4.71 7.28
C ALA A 477 30.58 4.86 7.59
N LYS A 478 30.94 5.02 8.89
CA LYS A 478 32.35 5.08 9.31
C LYS A 478 33.13 3.84 8.86
N GLY A 479 32.52 2.67 9.05
CA GLY A 479 32.95 1.42 8.42
C GLY A 479 31.85 0.91 7.49
N LYS A 480 32.17 0.62 6.22
CA LYS A 480 31.28 -0.03 5.26
C LYS A 480 32.06 -1.09 4.51
N LYS A 481 31.57 -2.33 4.51
CA LYS A 481 32.12 -3.45 3.73
C LYS A 481 31.01 -4.14 2.96
N GLU A 482 31.18 -4.26 1.65
CA GLU A 482 30.30 -5.08 0.80
C GLU A 482 30.45 -6.56 1.17
N LYS A 483 29.33 -7.25 1.30
CA LYS A 483 29.28 -8.67 1.69
C LYS A 483 28.84 -9.59 0.55
N GLY A 484 28.23 -9.02 -0.49
CA GLY A 484 27.84 -9.73 -1.69
C GLY A 484 26.43 -9.38 -2.12
N HIS A 485 25.96 -10.12 -3.11
CA HIS A 485 24.66 -10.00 -3.73
C HIS A 485 23.89 -11.31 -3.58
N THR A 486 22.57 -11.23 -3.40
CA THR A 486 21.66 -12.38 -3.52
C THR A 486 20.49 -12.01 -4.42
N ALA A 487 20.07 -12.93 -5.29
CA ALA A 487 18.90 -12.73 -6.16
C ALA A 487 17.66 -12.26 -5.39
N TRP A 488 17.39 -12.87 -4.24
CA TRP A 488 16.20 -12.62 -3.41
C TRP A 488 16.61 -12.32 -1.97
N LEU A 489 15.77 -11.60 -1.22
CA LEU A 489 15.99 -11.33 0.20
C LEU A 489 15.92 -12.60 1.06
N SER A 490 15.06 -13.54 0.66
CA SER A 490 14.93 -14.88 1.23
C SER A 490 14.48 -15.86 0.15
N THR A 491 14.82 -17.14 0.33
CA THR A 491 14.35 -18.25 -0.51
C THR A 491 13.15 -18.98 0.09
N ASP A 492 12.63 -18.51 1.22
CA ASP A 492 11.47 -19.08 1.88
C ASP A 492 10.16 -18.72 1.16
N SER A 493 9.61 -19.68 0.42
CA SER A 493 8.36 -19.54 -0.34
C SER A 493 7.09 -19.45 0.52
N LEU A 494 7.19 -19.50 1.86
CA LEU A 494 6.08 -19.14 2.73
C LEU A 494 6.01 -17.62 2.97
N SER A 495 7.13 -16.91 2.84
CA SER A 495 7.22 -15.46 3.03
C SER A 495 6.96 -14.69 1.73
N ALA A 496 6.68 -13.40 1.87
CA ALA A 496 6.69 -12.42 0.78
C ALA A 496 8.12 -11.98 0.39
N ALA A 497 9.12 -12.29 1.22
CA ALA A 497 10.52 -11.87 1.05
C ALA A 497 11.17 -12.26 -0.29
N PRO A 498 10.83 -13.38 -0.96
CA PRO A 498 11.33 -13.65 -2.30
C PRO A 498 11.02 -12.54 -3.32
N LEU A 499 9.94 -11.77 -3.12
CA LEU A 499 9.53 -10.67 -4.01
C LEU A 499 10.42 -9.43 -3.90
N VAL A 500 11.27 -9.34 -2.86
CA VAL A 500 12.32 -8.34 -2.77
C VAL A 500 13.56 -8.92 -3.45
N THR A 501 13.89 -8.43 -4.64
CA THR A 501 14.89 -8.99 -5.55
C THR A 501 16.12 -8.10 -5.69
N ASP A 502 17.19 -8.56 -6.37
CA ASP A 502 18.44 -7.80 -6.62
C ASP A 502 19.00 -7.18 -5.33
N VAL A 503 19.35 -8.04 -4.36
CA VAL A 503 19.62 -7.64 -2.97
C VAL A 503 21.12 -7.54 -2.73
N ASN A 504 21.58 -6.33 -2.41
CA ASN A 504 22.96 -6.07 -2.02
C ASN A 504 23.10 -6.04 -0.49
N HIS A 505 24.10 -6.77 0.01
CA HIS A 505 24.37 -6.90 1.44
C HIS A 505 25.62 -6.13 1.83
N TYR A 506 25.54 -5.41 2.94
CA TYR A 506 26.66 -4.68 3.51
C TYR A 506 26.80 -5.00 5.00
N GLN A 507 28.02 -4.85 5.50
CA GLN A 507 28.29 -4.73 6.93
C GLN A 507 28.75 -3.31 7.22
N VAL A 508 28.12 -2.69 8.21
CA VAL A 508 28.38 -1.30 8.60
C VAL A 508 28.70 -1.17 10.08
N GLU A 509 29.51 -0.17 10.42
CA GLU A 509 29.88 0.20 11.80
C GLU A 509 29.73 1.72 12.00
N GLY A 510 29.30 2.12 13.19
CA GLY A 510 28.89 3.48 13.53
C GLY A 510 27.54 3.84 12.93
N THR A 511 27.28 5.14 12.81
CA THR A 511 26.07 5.66 12.17
C THR A 511 26.10 5.36 10.67
N MET A 512 25.05 4.70 10.18
CA MET A 512 24.80 4.51 8.76
C MET A 512 23.94 5.67 8.25
N LYS A 513 24.34 6.27 7.13
CA LYS A 513 23.58 7.27 6.39
C LYS A 513 23.19 6.68 5.02
N ALA A 514 21.90 6.56 4.74
CA ALA A 514 21.38 6.29 3.41
C ALA A 514 20.68 7.54 2.86
N SER A 515 21.05 7.93 1.63
CA SER A 515 20.53 9.14 0.98
C SER A 515 19.63 8.80 -0.19
N PHE A 516 18.47 9.45 -0.26
CA PHE A 516 17.46 9.24 -1.30
C PHE A 516 17.05 10.55 -1.97
N LEU A 517 16.58 10.45 -3.21
CA LEU A 517 15.91 11.53 -3.94
C LEU A 517 14.62 10.99 -4.57
N THR A 518 13.49 11.46 -4.07
CA THR A 518 12.18 11.23 -4.68
C THR A 518 11.77 12.46 -5.47
N ARG A 519 11.62 12.32 -6.78
CA ARG A 519 11.14 13.39 -7.67
C ARG A 519 9.63 13.34 -7.85
N PHE A 520 9.01 14.51 -7.99
CA PHE A 520 7.59 14.72 -8.20
C PHE A 520 7.36 15.62 -9.41
N GLY A 521 6.28 15.37 -10.16
CA GLY A 521 5.90 16.12 -11.35
C GLY A 521 6.14 15.34 -12.65
N LYS A 522 5.96 16.03 -13.77
CA LYS A 522 5.93 15.43 -15.12
C LYS A 522 7.23 14.72 -15.54
N ASP A 523 8.36 15.15 -14.99
CA ASP A 523 9.69 14.64 -15.36
C ASP A 523 10.17 13.51 -14.43
N ALA A 524 9.39 13.17 -13.39
CA ALA A 524 9.69 12.09 -12.47
C ALA A 524 9.25 10.74 -13.04
N ASP A 525 10.09 9.71 -12.90
CA ASP A 525 9.69 8.35 -13.27
C ASP A 525 8.86 7.72 -12.14
N ASN A 526 7.55 7.87 -12.23
CA ASN A 526 6.59 7.29 -11.29
C ASN A 526 5.91 6.01 -11.83
N ARG A 527 6.46 5.39 -12.88
CA ARG A 527 5.96 4.09 -13.35
C ARG A 527 5.98 3.07 -12.22
N GLY A 528 4.88 2.35 -12.03
CA GLY A 528 4.73 1.35 -10.97
C GLY A 528 4.68 1.89 -9.53
N THR A 529 4.65 3.22 -9.34
CA THR A 529 4.55 3.87 -8.03
C THR A 529 3.36 4.82 -7.97
N ARG A 530 2.53 4.71 -6.91
CA ARG A 530 1.44 5.67 -6.62
C ARG A 530 1.94 6.75 -5.67
N ILE A 531 2.28 7.92 -6.19
CA ILE A 531 2.77 9.05 -5.39
C ILE A 531 2.16 10.36 -5.88
N PHE A 532 1.73 11.21 -4.94
CA PHE A 532 1.10 12.48 -5.24
C PHE A 532 1.68 13.58 -4.36
N GLY A 533 1.82 14.78 -4.92
CA GLY A 533 2.40 15.92 -4.21
C GLY A 533 2.74 17.07 -5.15
N GLU A 534 3.26 18.15 -4.59
CA GLU A 534 3.74 19.30 -5.37
C GLU A 534 4.92 18.88 -6.27
N PRO A 535 5.03 19.39 -7.51
CA PRO A 535 6.20 19.16 -8.35
C PRO A 535 7.50 19.59 -7.68
N GLY A 536 8.59 18.84 -7.89
CA GLY A 536 9.91 19.14 -7.35
C GLY A 536 10.57 17.95 -6.64
N ASP A 537 11.67 18.24 -5.95
CA ASP A 537 12.50 17.22 -5.31
C ASP A 537 12.16 17.09 -3.82
N LEU A 538 12.23 15.86 -3.32
CA LEU A 538 12.28 15.55 -1.89
C LEU A 538 13.49 14.67 -1.63
N TYR A 539 14.50 15.25 -1.00
CA TYR A 539 15.62 14.50 -0.45
C TYR A 539 15.24 13.93 0.90
N LEU A 540 15.72 12.72 1.16
CA LEU A 540 15.54 12.05 2.45
C LEU A 540 16.85 11.40 2.85
N ASP A 541 17.38 11.81 4.00
CA ASP A 541 18.52 11.16 4.62
C ASP A 541 18.07 10.33 5.83
N ILE A 542 18.44 9.05 5.85
CA ILE A 542 18.17 8.11 6.94
C ILE A 542 19.48 7.85 7.69
N TYR A 543 19.55 8.29 8.94
CA TYR A 543 20.69 8.06 9.83
C TYR A 543 20.32 7.01 10.87
N ASN A 544 20.74 5.76 10.69
CA ASN A 544 20.62 4.74 11.73
C ASN A 544 21.86 4.80 12.64
N ALA A 545 21.68 5.37 13.84
CA ALA A 545 22.74 5.64 14.80
C ALA A 545 22.95 4.50 15.81
N TYR A 546 21.89 3.77 16.14
CA TYR A 546 21.95 2.57 16.99
C TYR A 546 21.24 1.39 16.29
N PRO A 547 21.80 0.16 16.32
CA PRO A 547 23.06 -0.23 16.98
C PRO A 547 24.31 0.39 16.34
N CYS A 548 25.27 0.87 17.14
CA CYS A 548 26.47 1.55 16.64
C CYS A 548 27.64 0.59 16.35
N TYR A 549 27.55 -0.66 16.81
CA TYR A 549 28.52 -1.71 16.51
C TYR A 549 28.31 -2.31 15.11
N SER A 550 29.22 -3.21 14.72
CA SER A 550 29.19 -3.88 13.43
C SER A 550 27.90 -4.69 13.23
N ARG A 551 27.11 -4.32 12.21
CA ARG A 551 25.80 -4.93 11.91
C ARG A 551 25.59 -5.11 10.41
N ARG A 552 24.63 -5.95 10.04
CA ARG A 552 24.25 -6.17 8.64
C ARG A 552 23.17 -5.18 8.23
N ILE A 553 23.27 -4.70 6.99
CA ILE A 553 22.21 -3.98 6.31
C ILE A 553 22.06 -4.56 4.90
N PHE A 554 20.91 -4.35 4.29
CA PHE A 554 20.68 -4.69 2.90
C PHE A 554 19.87 -3.60 2.21
N GLU A 555 20.03 -3.51 0.89
CA GLU A 555 19.08 -2.84 0.02
C GLU A 555 18.63 -3.82 -1.06
N GLY A 556 17.34 -3.87 -1.32
CA GLY A 556 16.75 -4.72 -2.36
C GLY A 556 15.69 -3.98 -3.15
N ARG A 557 15.38 -4.49 -4.33
CA ARG A 557 14.38 -3.94 -5.23
C ARG A 557 12.98 -4.39 -4.84
N ALA A 558 12.07 -3.43 -4.73
CA ALA A 558 10.65 -3.72 -4.49
C ALA A 558 9.94 -4.18 -5.78
N PRO A 559 8.91 -5.03 -5.69
CA PRO A 559 8.11 -5.49 -6.81
C PRO A 559 7.07 -4.42 -7.19
N GLU A 560 7.47 -3.38 -7.90
CA GLU A 560 6.58 -2.42 -8.57
C GLU A 560 5.82 -3.05 -9.77
N GLU A 561 4.56 -2.67 -9.99
CA GLU A 561 3.75 -3.17 -11.12
C GLU A 561 4.00 -2.35 -12.39
N HIS A 562 4.67 -2.96 -13.37
CA HIS A 562 5.05 -2.32 -14.65
C HIS A 562 4.33 -2.93 -15.87
N GLY A 563 3.33 -3.81 -15.66
CA GLY A 563 2.65 -4.50 -16.77
C GLY A 563 3.56 -5.49 -17.51
N THR A 564 4.59 -5.99 -16.84
CA THR A 564 5.65 -6.86 -17.39
C THR A 564 5.31 -8.35 -17.34
N GLN A 565 4.37 -8.76 -16.49
CA GLN A 565 3.87 -10.14 -16.37
C GLN A 565 3.32 -10.69 -17.68
N ARG A 566 3.75 -11.90 -18.03
CA ARG A 566 3.29 -12.67 -19.19
C ARG A 566 3.66 -14.14 -19.04
N MET A 567 2.81 -15.00 -19.59
CA MET A 567 3.05 -16.44 -19.59
C MET A 567 4.01 -16.76 -20.73
N LEU A 568 5.26 -17.04 -20.39
CA LEU A 568 6.31 -17.42 -21.31
C LEU A 568 6.29 -18.93 -21.51
N THR A 569 6.36 -19.38 -22.75
CA THR A 569 6.74 -20.75 -23.11
C THR A 569 8.05 -20.69 -23.89
N TYR A 570 9.03 -21.52 -23.52
CA TYR A 570 10.31 -21.61 -24.21
C TYR A 570 10.58 -23.04 -24.68
N GLN A 571 11.34 -23.18 -25.76
CA GLN A 571 11.89 -24.46 -26.23
C GLN A 571 13.30 -24.29 -26.78
N VAL A 572 14.15 -25.27 -26.50
CA VAL A 572 15.47 -25.46 -27.11
C VAL A 572 15.42 -26.74 -27.93
N ARG A 573 15.75 -26.65 -29.22
CA ARG A 573 15.67 -27.77 -30.17
C ARG A 573 17.02 -28.00 -30.85
N GLY A 574 17.48 -29.25 -30.93
CA GLY A 574 18.66 -29.67 -31.67
C GLY A 574 18.26 -30.56 -32.84
N ASP A 575 18.59 -30.16 -34.07
CA ASP A 575 18.21 -30.85 -35.32
C ASP A 575 16.71 -31.19 -35.38
N GLY A 576 15.88 -30.24 -34.92
CA GLY A 576 14.42 -30.37 -34.88
C GLY A 576 13.85 -31.13 -33.67
N LYS A 577 14.68 -31.73 -32.81
CA LYS A 577 14.25 -32.44 -31.59
C LYS A 577 14.29 -31.53 -30.37
N THR A 578 13.26 -31.54 -29.54
CA THR A 578 13.26 -30.80 -28.26
C THR A 578 14.28 -31.37 -27.29
N LEU A 579 15.17 -30.51 -26.79
CA LEU A 579 16.19 -30.79 -25.79
C LEU A 579 15.81 -30.24 -24.41
N ALA A 580 15.18 -29.07 -24.38
CA ALA A 580 14.62 -28.45 -23.18
C ALA A 580 13.34 -27.69 -23.53
N GLU A 581 12.38 -27.63 -22.61
CA GLU A 581 11.22 -26.77 -22.73
C GLU A 581 10.66 -26.40 -21.36
N GLY A 582 9.89 -25.32 -21.29
CA GLY A 582 9.21 -24.93 -20.07
C GLY A 582 8.19 -23.83 -20.28
N LYS A 583 7.36 -23.62 -19.25
CA LYS A 583 6.29 -22.64 -19.26
C LYS A 583 6.07 -22.04 -17.87
N PHE A 584 6.14 -20.73 -17.76
CA PHE A 584 6.00 -20.02 -16.48
C PHE A 584 5.58 -18.56 -16.67
N GLY A 585 5.05 -17.94 -15.62
CA GLY A 585 4.87 -16.50 -15.56
C GLY A 585 6.22 -15.80 -15.38
N SER A 586 6.70 -15.07 -16.37
CA SER A 586 8.08 -14.53 -16.40
C SER A 586 8.38 -13.44 -15.36
N TRP A 587 7.36 -12.89 -14.70
CA TRP A 587 7.51 -11.80 -13.74
C TRP A 587 7.35 -12.29 -12.30
N ILE A 588 8.11 -11.80 -11.31
CA ILE A 588 9.51 -11.34 -11.36
C ILE A 588 10.51 -12.46 -11.06
N LEU A 589 9.98 -13.60 -10.58
CA LEU A 589 10.78 -14.72 -10.10
C LEU A 589 10.87 -15.85 -11.13
N GLY A 590 10.15 -15.71 -12.26
CA GLY A 590 10.04 -16.75 -13.26
C GLY A 590 11.26 -16.77 -14.17
N ASP A 591 12.00 -17.87 -14.16
CA ASP A 591 13.08 -18.16 -15.09
C ASP A 591 13.04 -19.61 -15.60
N GLY A 592 13.73 -19.83 -16.72
CA GLY A 592 13.98 -21.14 -17.31
C GLY A 592 15.48 -21.33 -17.41
N LYS A 593 16.05 -22.12 -16.49
CA LYS A 593 17.47 -22.49 -16.52
C LYS A 593 17.66 -23.65 -17.49
N VAL A 594 18.45 -23.43 -18.53
CA VAL A 594 18.77 -24.43 -19.56
C VAL A 594 20.22 -24.82 -19.41
N ASP A 595 20.44 -26.12 -19.19
CA ASP A 595 21.77 -26.73 -19.19
C ASP A 595 21.67 -28.11 -19.84
N VAL A 596 21.93 -28.18 -21.15
CA VAL A 596 21.65 -29.38 -21.96
C VAL A 596 22.84 -29.80 -22.82
N ASP A 597 22.96 -31.12 -23.00
CA ASP A 597 23.88 -31.74 -23.94
C ASP A 597 23.43 -31.46 -25.38
N ILE A 598 24.38 -31.01 -26.20
CA ILE A 598 24.19 -30.71 -27.63
C ILE A 598 25.29 -31.38 -28.47
N ALA A 599 26.00 -32.37 -27.93
CA ALA A 599 27.01 -33.10 -28.67
C ALA A 599 26.43 -33.72 -29.94
N GLY A 600 27.07 -33.41 -31.07
CA GLY A 600 26.64 -33.88 -32.40
C GLY A 600 25.43 -33.15 -32.99
N VAL A 601 24.84 -32.17 -32.30
CA VAL A 601 23.78 -31.31 -32.85
C VAL A 601 24.38 -30.38 -33.91
N ARG A 602 23.75 -30.31 -35.08
CA ARG A 602 24.16 -29.39 -36.16
C ARG A 602 23.38 -28.10 -36.15
N ASN A 603 22.07 -28.14 -35.95
CA ASN A 603 21.21 -26.98 -35.92
C ASN A 603 20.61 -26.80 -34.53
N LEU A 604 21.01 -25.74 -33.83
CA LEU A 604 20.46 -25.39 -32.52
C LEU A 604 19.43 -24.27 -32.68
N THR A 605 18.22 -24.48 -32.16
CA THR A 605 17.15 -23.47 -32.16
C THR A 605 16.72 -23.12 -30.74
N LEU A 606 16.73 -21.84 -30.41
CA LEU A 606 16.20 -21.28 -29.16
C LEU A 606 14.92 -20.52 -29.51
N SER A 607 13.80 -20.84 -28.85
CA SER A 607 12.51 -20.26 -29.19
C SER A 607 11.66 -19.90 -27.98
N THR A 608 10.88 -18.83 -28.10
CA THR A 608 9.99 -18.30 -27.06
C THR A 608 8.64 -17.93 -27.65
N SER A 609 7.58 -18.09 -26.88
CA SER A 609 6.23 -17.65 -27.26
C SER A 609 5.47 -17.12 -26.04
N ILE A 610 4.54 -16.20 -26.30
CA ILE A 610 3.67 -15.59 -25.29
C ILE A 610 2.25 -15.48 -25.84
N LYS A 611 1.24 -15.53 -24.96
CA LYS A 611 -0.16 -15.37 -25.37
C LYS A 611 -0.60 -13.92 -25.52
N SER A 612 -0.04 -13.03 -24.72
CA SER A 612 -0.37 -11.61 -24.68
C SER A 612 0.76 -10.83 -24.02
N ARG A 613 0.75 -9.50 -24.24
CA ARG A 613 1.63 -8.54 -23.58
C ARG A 613 0.91 -7.20 -23.44
N SER A 614 1.38 -6.38 -22.51
CA SER A 614 1.08 -4.95 -22.50
C SER A 614 1.64 -4.30 -23.76
N LYS A 615 0.88 -3.36 -24.34
CA LYS A 615 1.25 -2.70 -25.60
C LYS A 615 2.58 -1.98 -25.44
N GLY A 616 3.56 -2.32 -26.29
CA GLY A 616 4.88 -1.67 -26.31
C GLY A 616 5.82 -2.09 -25.17
N VAL A 617 5.48 -3.12 -24.39
CA VAL A 617 6.32 -3.60 -23.28
C VAL A 617 6.97 -4.93 -23.67
N TYR A 618 8.29 -4.91 -23.88
CA TYR A 618 9.13 -6.08 -24.19
C TYR A 618 10.14 -6.29 -23.07
N THR A 619 10.31 -7.54 -22.62
CA THR A 619 11.11 -7.88 -21.43
C THR A 619 11.92 -9.17 -21.58
N LEU A 620 11.64 -10.02 -22.56
CA LEU A 620 12.16 -11.36 -22.60
C LEU A 620 13.57 -11.40 -23.18
N PHE A 621 14.46 -12.14 -22.51
CA PHE A 621 15.83 -12.39 -22.96
C PHE A 621 16.26 -13.83 -22.72
N TRP A 622 17.15 -14.33 -23.58
CA TRP A 622 18.06 -15.44 -23.27
C TRP A 622 19.35 -14.85 -22.69
N GLY A 623 19.44 -14.80 -21.37
CA GLY A 623 20.61 -14.32 -20.63
C GLY A 623 21.81 -15.23 -20.81
N GLU A 624 22.95 -14.61 -21.16
CA GLU A 624 24.27 -15.23 -21.29
C GLU A 624 24.26 -16.64 -21.91
N ALA A 625 23.65 -16.77 -23.10
CA ALA A 625 23.53 -18.05 -23.78
C ALA A 625 24.86 -18.54 -24.39
N VAL A 626 25.52 -19.49 -23.74
CA VAL A 626 26.89 -19.90 -24.06
C VAL A 626 26.94 -21.37 -24.49
N LEU A 627 27.74 -21.63 -25.53
CA LEU A 627 28.15 -22.98 -25.93
C LEU A 627 29.46 -23.36 -25.24
N LEU A 628 29.51 -24.52 -24.62
CA LEU A 628 30.76 -25.16 -24.18
C LEU A 628 31.24 -26.12 -25.27
N LEU A 629 32.49 -26.00 -25.67
CA LEU A 629 33.13 -26.89 -26.65
C LEU A 629 33.83 -28.08 -25.98
N GLU A 630 34.14 -29.12 -26.77
CA GLU A 630 34.89 -30.29 -26.30
C GLU A 630 36.23 -29.93 -25.64
N ASP A 631 36.89 -28.87 -26.11
CA ASP A 631 38.18 -28.39 -25.57
C ASP A 631 38.05 -27.46 -24.36
N GLY A 632 36.83 -27.26 -23.86
CA GLY A 632 36.52 -26.44 -22.69
C GLY A 632 36.38 -24.94 -22.97
N ARG A 633 36.56 -24.48 -24.21
CA ARG A 633 36.28 -23.08 -24.57
C ARG A 633 34.78 -22.78 -24.53
N GLU A 634 34.45 -21.54 -24.19
CA GLU A 634 33.08 -21.03 -24.18
C GLU A 634 32.86 -20.02 -25.32
N ILE A 635 31.80 -20.21 -26.11
CA ILE A 635 31.40 -19.32 -27.20
C ILE A 635 30.01 -18.72 -26.90
N PRO A 636 29.91 -17.39 -26.71
CA PRO A 636 28.63 -16.69 -26.65
C PRO A 636 27.84 -16.84 -27.96
N LEU A 637 26.58 -17.25 -27.89
CA LEU A 637 25.70 -17.32 -29.07
C LEU A 637 25.52 -15.97 -29.76
N SER A 638 25.63 -14.85 -29.02
CA SER A 638 25.59 -13.49 -29.57
C SER A 638 26.72 -13.17 -30.55
N ARG A 639 27.77 -14.00 -30.61
CA ARG A 639 28.89 -13.85 -31.57
C ARG A 639 28.77 -14.74 -32.80
N LEU A 640 27.79 -15.63 -32.85
CA LEU A 640 27.57 -16.53 -33.98
C LEU A 640 26.57 -15.93 -34.97
N ALA A 641 26.74 -16.25 -36.25
CA ALA A 641 25.73 -15.99 -37.25
C ALA A 641 24.48 -16.83 -36.94
N CYS A 642 23.30 -16.22 -37.07
CA CYS A 642 22.03 -16.88 -36.81
C CYS A 642 20.96 -16.44 -37.78
N ARG A 643 19.97 -17.32 -37.99
CA ARG A 643 18.68 -16.95 -38.58
C ARG A 643 17.74 -16.53 -37.46
N LYS A 644 17.15 -15.34 -37.57
CA LYS A 644 16.12 -14.85 -36.66
C LYS A 644 14.74 -14.94 -37.32
N GLU A 645 13.74 -15.40 -36.59
CA GLU A 645 12.35 -15.48 -37.03
C GLU A 645 11.44 -14.87 -35.98
N ASN A 646 10.64 -13.87 -36.38
CA ASN A 646 9.66 -13.20 -35.51
C ASN A 646 10.26 -12.69 -34.17
N VAL A 647 11.56 -12.42 -34.09
CA VAL A 647 12.18 -11.84 -32.91
C VAL A 647 12.03 -10.33 -32.93
N MET A 648 11.58 -9.74 -31.82
CA MET A 648 11.59 -8.28 -31.65
C MET A 648 13.03 -7.80 -31.56
N GLU A 649 13.42 -6.90 -32.46
CA GLU A 649 14.75 -6.30 -32.44
C GLU A 649 14.91 -5.38 -31.22
N ASN A 650 16.07 -5.45 -30.57
CA ASN A 650 16.46 -4.52 -29.52
C ASN A 650 17.38 -3.44 -30.10
N SER A 651 16.91 -2.19 -30.13
CA SER A 651 17.69 -1.04 -30.61
C SER A 651 18.96 -0.77 -29.81
N PHE A 652 19.06 -1.27 -28.58
CA PHE A 652 20.25 -1.12 -27.72
C PHE A 652 21.23 -2.29 -27.82
N GLY A 653 21.00 -3.24 -28.73
CA GLY A 653 21.83 -4.43 -28.89
C GLY A 653 21.58 -5.49 -27.81
N CYS A 654 22.58 -6.33 -27.54
CA CYS A 654 22.44 -7.44 -26.59
C CYS A 654 22.95 -7.12 -25.17
N GLY A 655 23.62 -5.98 -24.95
CA GLY A 655 24.22 -5.62 -23.65
C GLY A 655 23.32 -4.79 -22.74
N LYS A 656 22.09 -4.51 -23.18
CA LYS A 656 21.13 -3.62 -22.52
C LYS A 656 19.71 -4.17 -22.74
N ASP A 657 18.79 -3.82 -21.85
CA ASP A 657 17.38 -4.15 -22.03
C ASP A 657 16.72 -3.34 -23.18
N TYR A 658 15.43 -3.52 -23.42
CA TYR A 658 14.70 -2.85 -24.50
C TYR A 658 14.51 -1.33 -24.30
N LEU A 659 14.85 -0.78 -23.13
CA LEU A 659 14.80 0.64 -22.77
C LEU A 659 16.19 1.20 -22.40
N GLY A 660 17.28 0.45 -22.66
CA GLY A 660 18.65 0.90 -22.42
C GLY A 660 19.18 0.67 -20.99
N GLY A 661 18.43 -0.05 -20.15
CA GLY A 661 18.80 -0.43 -18.79
C GLY A 661 19.63 -1.72 -18.71
N ARG A 662 19.72 -2.29 -17.50
CA ARG A 662 20.45 -3.54 -17.22
C ARG A 662 19.57 -4.73 -17.59
N ILE A 663 20.16 -5.89 -17.87
CA ILE A 663 19.38 -7.13 -18.02
C ILE A 663 19.41 -7.86 -16.67
N ASN A 664 18.28 -7.85 -15.96
CA ASN A 664 18.10 -8.52 -14.68
C ASN A 664 16.96 -9.54 -14.75
N ILE A 665 17.29 -10.83 -14.68
CA ILE A 665 16.30 -11.91 -14.72
C ILE A 665 16.31 -12.59 -13.36
N ASN A 666 15.15 -12.68 -12.72
CA ASN A 666 14.99 -13.36 -11.43
C ASN A 666 15.91 -12.81 -10.32
N GLY A 667 16.20 -11.50 -10.34
CA GLY A 667 17.09 -10.85 -9.39
C GLY A 667 18.57 -10.97 -9.71
N GLU A 668 18.97 -11.68 -10.76
CA GLU A 668 20.38 -11.82 -11.18
C GLU A 668 20.70 -10.94 -12.39
N ASN A 669 21.89 -10.33 -12.38
CA ASN A 669 22.35 -9.43 -13.43
C ASN A 669 23.15 -10.20 -14.50
N TYR A 670 22.79 -9.98 -15.76
CA TYR A 670 23.45 -10.59 -16.92
C TYR A 670 24.16 -9.51 -17.74
N ALA A 671 25.41 -9.76 -18.13
CA ALA A 671 26.20 -8.79 -18.89
C ALA A 671 25.65 -8.59 -20.31
N TRP A 672 24.94 -9.60 -20.84
CA TRP A 672 24.28 -9.55 -22.13
C TRP A 672 23.17 -10.63 -22.24
N GLY A 673 22.23 -10.44 -23.16
CA GLY A 673 21.19 -11.41 -23.48
C GLY A 673 20.66 -11.25 -24.91
N LEU A 674 20.25 -12.36 -25.53
CA LEU A 674 19.59 -12.32 -26.83
C LEU A 674 18.12 -11.89 -26.63
N PRO A 675 17.63 -10.86 -27.36
CA PRO A 675 16.21 -10.47 -27.35
C PRO A 675 15.30 -11.67 -27.63
N ALA A 676 14.33 -11.95 -26.76
CA ALA A 676 13.48 -13.13 -26.84
C ALA A 676 11.98 -12.79 -26.85
N ASP A 677 11.59 -11.53 -27.02
CA ASP A 677 10.17 -11.21 -27.25
C ASP A 677 9.81 -11.50 -28.71
N PRO A 678 8.63 -12.07 -28.98
CA PRO A 678 8.15 -12.19 -30.35
C PRO A 678 7.67 -10.84 -30.90
N LEU A 679 7.91 -10.55 -32.17
CA LEU A 679 7.36 -9.37 -32.84
C LEU A 679 5.83 -9.46 -32.91
N HIS A 680 5.29 -10.63 -33.25
CA HIS A 680 3.86 -10.95 -33.25
C HIS A 680 3.57 -12.13 -32.30
N THR A 681 2.53 -12.00 -31.47
CA THR A 681 2.22 -12.96 -30.38
C THR A 681 1.53 -14.24 -30.85
N ASP A 682 1.19 -14.35 -32.14
CA ASP A 682 0.61 -15.53 -32.78
C ASP A 682 1.65 -16.52 -33.31
N ALA A 683 2.95 -16.17 -33.24
CA ALA A 683 4.07 -17.03 -33.62
C ALA A 683 5.18 -17.00 -32.54
N GLU A 684 6.05 -18.02 -32.55
CA GLU A 684 7.24 -18.05 -31.70
C GLU A 684 8.31 -17.07 -32.23
N ALA A 685 9.10 -16.47 -31.34
CA ALA A 685 10.37 -15.84 -31.65
C ALA A 685 11.43 -16.94 -31.65
N ALA A 686 12.25 -17.06 -32.69
CA ALA A 686 13.27 -18.10 -32.79
C ALA A 686 14.62 -17.61 -33.32
N TYR A 687 15.69 -18.14 -32.74
CA TYR A 687 17.04 -18.09 -33.29
C TYR A 687 17.48 -19.48 -33.70
N THR A 688 18.03 -19.65 -34.90
CA THR A 688 18.66 -20.89 -35.34
C THR A 688 20.14 -20.65 -35.66
N PHE A 689 21.00 -21.49 -35.08
CA PHE A 689 22.46 -21.45 -35.19
C PHE A 689 22.97 -22.73 -35.86
N ASP A 690 23.91 -22.58 -36.80
CA ASP A 690 24.67 -23.70 -37.36
C ASP A 690 25.89 -23.96 -36.47
N LEU A 691 25.95 -25.15 -35.88
CA LEU A 691 27.02 -25.60 -35.00
C LEU A 691 28.03 -26.50 -35.71
N THR A 692 27.88 -26.70 -37.03
CA THR A 692 28.74 -27.58 -37.81
C THR A 692 30.21 -27.17 -37.68
N GLY A 693 31.05 -28.10 -37.24
CA GLY A 693 32.49 -27.87 -37.07
C GLY A 693 32.88 -27.08 -35.82
N LEU A 694 31.93 -26.66 -34.97
CA LEU A 694 32.24 -25.98 -33.72
C LEU A 694 32.63 -26.95 -32.59
N HIS A 695 32.30 -28.24 -32.70
CA HIS A 695 32.50 -29.23 -31.64
C HIS A 695 31.87 -28.80 -30.30
N ALA A 696 30.66 -28.22 -30.37
CA ALA A 696 29.89 -27.82 -29.19
C ALA A 696 29.27 -29.07 -28.51
N VAL A 697 29.38 -29.14 -27.19
CA VAL A 697 28.88 -30.26 -26.37
C VAL A 697 27.80 -29.86 -25.39
N ARG A 698 27.72 -28.58 -25.02
CA ARG A 698 26.73 -28.13 -24.03
C ARG A 698 26.22 -26.73 -24.32
N LEU A 699 24.93 -26.50 -24.12
CA LEU A 699 24.33 -25.16 -24.06
C LEU A 699 24.01 -24.82 -22.60
N ARG A 700 24.43 -23.63 -22.15
CA ARG A 700 24.01 -23.03 -20.87
C ARG A 700 23.38 -21.68 -21.11
N THR A 701 22.19 -21.44 -20.57
CA THR A 701 21.51 -20.14 -20.63
C THR A 701 20.39 -20.04 -19.59
N VAL A 702 19.92 -18.83 -19.34
CA VAL A 702 18.68 -18.57 -18.61
C VAL A 702 17.73 -17.79 -19.51
N VAL A 703 16.46 -18.20 -19.57
CA VAL A 703 15.41 -17.43 -20.24
C VAL A 703 14.45 -16.86 -19.21
N GLY A 704 14.05 -15.60 -19.36
CA GLY A 704 13.10 -14.98 -18.45
C GLY A 704 12.79 -13.55 -18.82
N GLY A 705 11.97 -12.90 -17.98
CA GLY A 705 11.63 -11.50 -18.14
C GLY A 705 12.58 -10.61 -17.37
N ASP A 706 13.16 -9.64 -18.06
CA ASP A 706 13.86 -8.51 -17.47
C ASP A 706 12.92 -7.69 -16.59
N TYR A 707 13.43 -7.27 -15.43
CA TYR A 707 12.71 -6.44 -14.50
C TYR A 707 13.64 -5.64 -13.57
N PRO A 708 13.46 -4.32 -13.41
CA PRO A 708 12.54 -3.44 -14.12
C PRO A 708 13.22 -2.94 -15.40
N LEU A 709 12.43 -2.54 -16.40
CA LEU A 709 12.97 -2.05 -17.66
C LEU A 709 13.51 -0.61 -17.54
N GLY A 710 14.69 -0.39 -18.10
CA GLY A 710 15.29 0.91 -18.35
C GLY A 710 16.07 1.47 -17.17
N ASP A 711 16.03 2.80 -17.02
CA ASP A 711 16.71 3.47 -15.93
C ASP A 711 16.11 3.10 -14.57
N GLU A 712 17.00 2.71 -13.66
CA GLU A 712 16.65 2.29 -12.31
C GLU A 712 16.88 3.37 -11.25
N THR A 713 17.43 4.53 -11.62
CA THR A 713 17.84 5.60 -10.68
C THR A 713 16.69 6.08 -9.79
N GLU A 714 15.46 6.00 -10.27
CA GLU A 714 14.23 6.42 -9.62
C GLU A 714 13.36 5.22 -9.19
N ARG A 715 13.96 4.04 -8.98
CA ARG A 715 13.24 2.87 -8.46
C ARG A 715 13.21 2.85 -6.95
N ARG A 716 12.19 2.17 -6.43
CA ARG A 716 12.02 1.92 -5.01
C ARG A 716 13.02 0.89 -4.52
N LYS A 717 13.59 1.18 -3.35
CA LYS A 717 14.41 0.24 -2.59
C LYS A 717 13.77 -0.06 -1.23
N THR A 718 13.82 -1.33 -0.86
CA THR A 718 13.64 -1.79 0.51
C THR A 718 15.00 -1.75 1.18
N LEU A 719 15.20 -0.78 2.06
CA LEU A 719 16.38 -0.69 2.93
C LEU A 719 16.07 -1.41 4.24
N GLY A 720 16.96 -2.29 4.70
CA GLY A 720 16.81 -2.98 5.98
C GLY A 720 18.07 -2.88 6.85
N VAL A 721 17.87 -2.66 8.15
CA VAL A 721 18.91 -2.77 9.18
C VAL A 721 18.61 -3.97 10.07
N THR A 722 19.50 -4.96 10.08
CA THR A 722 19.24 -6.24 10.73
C THR A 722 19.90 -6.32 12.11
N ALA A 723 19.13 -6.77 13.11
CA ALA A 723 19.58 -7.19 14.42
C ALA A 723 19.13 -8.63 14.70
N TYR A 724 19.86 -9.34 15.58
CA TYR A 724 19.52 -10.69 16.02
C TYR A 724 19.59 -10.76 17.54
N GLY A 725 18.64 -11.45 18.16
CA GLY A 725 18.61 -11.66 19.61
C GLY A 725 17.19 -11.82 20.14
N PRO A 726 17.00 -11.92 21.45
CA PRO A 726 15.66 -11.96 22.07
C PRO A 726 14.98 -10.58 22.10
N SER A 727 15.71 -9.52 21.77
CA SER A 727 15.21 -8.16 21.63
C SER A 727 16.07 -7.36 20.67
N ALA A 728 15.54 -6.26 20.16
CA ALA A 728 16.24 -5.29 19.36
C ALA A 728 15.90 -3.86 19.79
N ARG A 729 16.86 -2.96 19.57
CA ARG A 729 16.74 -1.52 19.80
C ARG A 729 17.29 -0.80 18.58
N PHE A 730 16.57 0.20 18.09
CA PHE A 730 17.05 1.07 17.01
C PHE A 730 16.87 2.53 17.37
N LEU A 731 17.86 3.35 17.01
CA LEU A 731 17.75 4.81 17.03
C LEU A 731 18.03 5.33 15.62
N THR A 732 17.03 5.97 15.02
CA THR A 732 17.08 6.45 13.65
C THR A 732 16.66 7.91 13.56
N VAL A 733 17.38 8.71 12.78
CA VAL A 733 16.99 10.09 12.44
C VAL A 733 16.64 10.14 10.96
N VAL A 734 15.50 10.75 10.64
CA VAL A 734 15.00 10.92 9.28
C VAL A 734 14.92 12.40 8.96
N GLU A 735 15.64 12.83 7.93
CA GLU A 735 15.78 14.24 7.55
C GLU A 735 15.20 14.49 6.15
N PRO A 736 13.97 15.06 6.06
CA PRO A 736 13.40 15.51 4.79
C PRO A 736 13.85 16.93 4.43
N TYR A 737 14.37 17.14 3.21
CA TYR A 737 14.78 18.47 2.73
C TYR A 737 14.57 18.64 1.22
N GLU A 738 14.46 19.88 0.74
CA GLU A 738 14.26 20.20 -0.69
C GLU A 738 15.58 20.58 -1.40
N SER A 739 16.50 21.25 -0.69
CA SER A 739 17.77 21.73 -1.27
C SER A 739 18.99 21.25 -0.49
N GLU A 740 19.06 21.58 0.81
CA GLU A 740 20.18 21.21 1.68
C GLU A 740 19.70 20.67 3.03
N GLY A 741 20.26 19.52 3.43
CA GLY A 741 20.11 19.00 4.79
C GLY A 741 20.77 19.93 5.81
N LYS A 742 20.16 20.03 7.00
CA LYS A 742 20.62 20.78 8.17
C LYS A 742 21.50 19.95 9.10
N ILE A 743 21.44 18.63 9.06
CA ILE A 743 22.25 17.74 9.90
C ILE A 743 23.69 17.69 9.39
N ALA A 744 24.63 17.87 10.31
CA ALA A 744 26.06 17.67 10.12
C ALA A 744 26.48 16.24 10.53
N SER A 745 26.03 15.76 11.69
CA SER A 745 26.26 14.38 12.12
C SER A 745 25.21 13.89 13.11
N VAL A 746 25.07 12.56 13.21
CA VAL A 746 24.21 11.87 14.17
C VAL A 746 25.04 10.79 14.84
N GLU A 747 25.01 10.73 16.17
CA GLU A 747 25.75 9.76 16.97
C GLU A 747 24.88 9.25 18.12
N ALA A 748 24.91 7.94 18.37
CA ALA A 748 24.32 7.35 19.57
C ALA A 748 25.42 6.82 20.48
N THR A 749 25.35 7.15 21.77
CA THR A 749 26.28 6.62 22.79
C THR A 749 25.72 5.36 23.46
N SER A 750 24.41 5.16 23.42
CA SER A 750 23.69 3.97 23.85
C SER A 750 22.36 3.87 23.11
N ALA A 751 21.56 2.84 23.40
CA ALA A 751 20.19 2.74 22.91
C ALA A 751 19.25 3.84 23.44
N ASP A 752 19.67 4.58 24.47
CA ASP A 752 18.84 5.56 25.19
C ASP A 752 19.38 7.00 25.08
N SER A 753 20.43 7.23 24.27
CA SER A 753 21.10 8.53 24.14
C SER A 753 21.53 8.80 22.71
N LEU A 754 21.05 9.92 22.16
CA LEU A 754 21.30 10.35 20.78
C LEU A 754 21.77 11.81 20.76
N ILE A 755 22.77 12.10 19.94
CA ILE A 755 23.28 13.44 19.67
C ILE A 755 23.12 13.72 18.18
N VAL A 756 22.44 14.81 17.85
CA VAL A 756 22.33 15.34 16.48
C VAL A 756 23.00 16.70 16.44
N ARG A 757 24.02 16.84 15.60
CA ARG A 757 24.73 18.11 15.37
C ARG A 757 24.22 18.71 14.08
N LEU A 758 23.80 19.97 14.14
CA LEU A 758 23.35 20.74 12.99
C LEU A 758 24.49 21.57 12.42
N LYS A 759 24.40 21.89 11.12
CA LYS A 759 25.40 22.68 10.39
C LYS A 759 25.50 24.12 10.88
N ASP A 760 24.49 24.62 11.59
CA ASP A 760 24.46 25.96 12.18
C ASP A 760 25.13 26.05 13.56
N GLY A 761 25.72 24.95 14.04
CA GLY A 761 26.43 24.88 15.32
C GLY A 761 25.55 24.49 16.52
N ARG A 762 24.24 24.28 16.33
CA ARG A 762 23.38 23.68 17.36
C ARG A 762 23.68 22.19 17.52
N GLU A 763 23.63 21.73 18.76
CA GLU A 763 23.71 20.32 19.11
C GLU A 763 22.47 19.94 19.94
N HIS A 764 21.69 19.00 19.42
CA HIS A 764 20.53 18.44 20.09
C HIS A 764 20.91 17.12 20.76
N ARG A 765 20.74 17.03 22.08
CA ARG A 765 20.95 15.80 22.86
C ARG A 765 19.62 15.26 23.34
N PHE A 766 19.32 14.02 23.01
CA PHE A 766 18.12 13.31 23.42
C PHE A 766 18.48 12.23 24.43
N PHE A 767 17.64 12.11 25.46
CA PHE A 767 17.70 11.04 26.45
C PHE A 767 16.33 10.40 26.52
N PHE A 768 16.29 9.10 26.27
CA PHE A 768 15.07 8.28 26.31
C PHE A 768 15.04 7.48 27.62
N SER A 769 13.86 7.24 28.16
CA SER A 769 13.69 6.38 29.34
C SER A 769 12.35 5.65 29.28
N GLY A 770 12.33 4.43 29.80
CA GLY A 770 11.13 3.58 29.81
C GLY A 770 10.86 2.87 28.49
N MET A 771 11.79 2.84 27.53
CA MET A 771 11.55 2.17 26.24
C MET A 771 11.40 0.65 26.38
N ASP A 772 12.10 0.02 27.33
CA ASP A 772 12.16 -1.43 27.59
C ASP A 772 11.19 -1.92 28.68
N ALA A 773 10.47 -1.00 29.31
CA ALA A 773 9.61 -1.30 30.44
C ALA A 773 8.14 -1.15 30.02
N GLU A 774 7.44 -2.28 29.89
CA GLU A 774 6.01 -2.33 29.55
C GLU A 774 5.16 -1.40 30.42
N LYS A 775 5.53 -1.22 31.71
CA LYS A 775 4.75 -0.49 32.72
C LYS A 775 5.30 0.88 33.14
N ASP A 776 6.53 1.22 32.76
CA ASP A 776 7.10 2.52 33.14
C ASP A 776 6.66 3.61 32.17
N LYS A 777 6.51 4.83 32.70
CA LYS A 777 6.17 5.99 31.87
C LYS A 777 7.33 6.32 30.95
N LEU A 778 7.07 6.29 29.64
CA LEU A 778 7.95 6.84 28.63
C LEU A 778 8.28 8.29 28.98
N SER A 779 9.56 8.65 28.86
CA SER A 779 9.94 10.06 28.97
C SER A 779 11.08 10.38 28.03
N VAL A 780 11.09 11.62 27.55
CA VAL A 780 12.13 12.13 26.68
C VAL A 780 12.60 13.46 27.20
N ILE A 781 13.92 13.66 27.19
CA ILE A 781 14.54 14.94 27.44
C ILE A 781 15.28 15.35 26.17
N MET A 782 14.95 16.51 25.63
CA MET A 782 15.73 17.17 24.59
C MET A 782 16.48 18.34 25.21
N GLN A 783 17.76 18.46 24.88
CA GLN A 783 18.61 19.59 25.23
C GLN A 783 19.20 20.20 23.96
N GLU A 784 19.11 21.52 23.81
CA GLU A 784 19.78 22.27 22.75
C GLU A 784 21.01 22.95 23.34
N TRP A 785 22.16 22.71 22.73
CA TRP A 785 23.45 23.26 23.09
C TRP A 785 24.01 24.10 21.93
N VAL A 786 24.62 25.24 22.24
CA VAL A 786 25.32 26.10 21.28
C VAL A 786 26.66 26.47 21.88
N ASN A 787 27.75 26.24 21.14
CA ASN A 787 29.13 26.52 21.60
C ASN A 787 29.43 25.93 22.99
N GLY A 788 28.95 24.70 23.26
CA GLY A 788 29.16 24.00 24.53
C GLY A 788 28.32 24.51 25.71
N LYS A 789 27.37 25.43 25.50
CA LYS A 789 26.44 25.91 26.54
C LYS A 789 25.02 25.42 26.26
N LEU A 790 24.35 24.90 27.30
CA LEU A 790 22.94 24.55 27.26
C LEU A 790 22.10 25.82 27.12
N VAL A 791 21.31 25.93 26.05
CA VAL A 791 20.45 27.10 25.78
C VAL A 791 18.97 26.80 26.00
N LYS A 792 18.52 25.58 25.72
CA LYS A 792 17.14 25.14 25.95
C LYS A 792 17.09 23.70 26.42
N LYS A 793 16.06 23.38 27.20
CA LYS A 793 15.77 22.03 27.65
C LYS A 793 14.27 21.85 27.74
N GLU A 794 13.79 20.76 27.17
CA GLU A 794 12.40 20.35 27.25
C GLU A 794 12.32 18.90 27.72
N LYS A 795 11.34 18.61 28.58
CA LYS A 795 11.08 17.26 29.10
C LYS A 795 9.62 16.90 28.87
N ALA A 796 9.40 15.76 28.23
CA ALA A 796 8.10 15.13 28.07
C ALA A 796 8.03 13.86 28.94
N LYS A 797 6.88 13.59 29.56
CA LYS A 797 6.66 12.49 30.53
C LYS A 797 5.26 11.91 30.41
#